data_AF-A0A633HSI7-F1
#
_entry.id   AF-A0A633HSI7-F1
#
_cell.length_a   1.000
_cell.length_b   1.000
_cell.length_c   1.000
_cell.angle_alpha   90.00
_cell.angle_beta   90.00
_cell.angle_gamma   90.00
#
_symmetry.space_group_name_H-M   'P 1'
#
loop_
_entity.id
_entity.type
_entity.pdbx_description
1 polymer ?
#
loop_
_entity_poly.entity_id
_entity_poly.type
_entity_poly.pdbx_seq_one_letter_code
_entity_poly.pdbx_strand_id
1 'polypeptide(L)'
;MNRIFKVLWNAATGTFVVTSETAKSRGKKSGRRKLAVSALISLSSIMVSADVLANAGKDTGSGVTPSDSTAGTGWIAIGTDATANTYTNVDGASAAMGYHASAMGKWSTAIGSYSQSTGNSSLALGVKSVSAGDRAIAMGASSSAGGSYSMAMGVYADSSGANSVALGYKSVASGATSAALGYQATASGDDSAAFGNGAQAIGTNSVALGAGSTALEDNSVAVGNSTTQRQITYVAKGDINANSTDAVTGAQIYSLSQSVADRLGGGASVNSDGTVNAPLYKVGTGIYNNVGSALSALNTSITNTEASVAGLAEDALLWDGNTSAFSANHSGSDSKITNLAAGTLAADSTDAVNGSQLFDTNEKVDQNTADITTNTDSINQNTTDIAANTASINQNTTDIATNTTNINSLSNSVTTLTDDALLWDGSASAFSANHSGSDSKITNLAAGTLAADSTDAVNGSQLFATNENVSQNTTDIAANTDSINQNTTDIATNTTNINSLSNSVTTLTDDALLWDGSASAFSAKHNGSDSKITNLAAGTLAADSTDAVNGSQLFATNENVSQNTTDITANTDSINQNTTDIATNTTSINNLSNSVTTLTDDALLWDAASGAFNANRNGNASKIINVAAGDLSEDSTDAVNGSQLYETNQKVDQNTSAIADINTSITNLSSDNLSWNETTSSFSASHGSSTTNKITNVAAGELSEESTDAVNGSQLFETNEKVDQNTTDIAANTTNITQNSTAIENLNTSVSDINTSITGLTDNALLWDEDIGAFSANHGGSISKITNVAAGALSEDSTDAVNGSQLYETNQKVDQNTSAIADINTSITNLGTDALSWDDEEGAFSAS
;
A
#
# COMPACT_ATOMS: atom_id res chain seq x y z
N MET A 1 43.43 18.40 -47.08
CA MET A 1 43.14 17.88 -48.43
C MET A 1 41.65 17.63 -48.56
N ASN A 2 40.88 18.53 -49.18
CA ASN A 2 39.51 18.23 -49.63
C ASN A 2 39.48 18.47 -51.14
N ARG A 3 39.31 17.40 -51.93
CA ARG A 3 39.08 17.50 -53.38
C ARG A 3 37.57 17.48 -53.59
N ILE A 4 37.00 18.63 -53.92
CA ILE A 4 35.59 18.74 -54.33
C ILE A 4 35.53 18.40 -55.82
N PHE A 5 34.66 17.46 -56.21
CA PHE A 5 34.36 17.14 -57.61
C PHE A 5 32.92 17.52 -57.92
N LYS A 6 32.68 18.12 -59.09
CA LYS A 6 31.33 18.41 -59.59
C LYS A 6 31.06 17.58 -60.84
N VAL A 7 29.94 16.89 -60.84
CA VAL A 7 29.48 16.05 -61.97
C VAL A 7 28.76 16.95 -62.97
N LEU A 8 29.19 16.92 -64.23
CA LEU A 8 28.61 17.71 -65.32
C LEU A 8 28.16 16.78 -66.45
N TRP A 9 26.96 17.04 -66.98
CA TRP A 9 26.37 16.30 -68.09
C TRP A 9 26.90 16.83 -69.43
N ASN A 10 27.47 15.94 -70.27
CA ASN A 10 27.98 16.31 -71.59
C ASN A 10 27.03 15.85 -72.71
N ALA A 11 26.30 16.81 -73.29
CA ALA A 11 25.29 16.57 -74.32
C ALA A 11 25.83 16.03 -75.66
N ALA A 12 27.13 16.13 -75.93
CA ALA A 12 27.72 15.62 -77.17
C ALA A 12 28.11 14.13 -77.11
N THR A 13 28.16 13.53 -75.92
CA THR A 13 28.59 12.13 -75.71
C THR A 13 27.62 11.29 -74.88
N GLY A 14 26.57 11.89 -74.32
CA GLY A 14 25.51 11.17 -73.59
C GLY A 14 25.97 10.55 -72.27
N THR A 15 27.04 11.04 -71.66
CA THR A 15 27.62 10.49 -70.42
C THR A 15 27.89 11.57 -69.38
N PHE A 16 27.86 11.17 -68.10
CA PHE A 16 28.29 11.99 -66.97
C PHE A 16 29.81 11.89 -66.79
N VAL A 17 30.50 13.03 -66.75
CA VAL A 17 31.96 13.07 -66.60
C VAL A 17 32.33 13.80 -65.31
N VAL A 18 33.24 13.21 -64.54
CA VAL A 18 33.77 13.77 -63.29
C VAL A 18 35.06 14.54 -63.59
N THR A 19 35.12 15.83 -63.28
CA THR A 19 36.33 16.65 -63.51
C THR A 19 36.86 17.25 -62.20
N SER A 20 38.19 17.20 -62.02
CA SER A 20 38.87 17.85 -60.89
C SER A 20 39.10 19.32 -61.19
N GLU A 21 38.67 20.20 -60.31
CA GLU A 21 38.89 21.64 -60.45
C GLU A 21 40.35 21.99 -60.08
N THR A 22 41.27 21.94 -61.04
CA THR A 22 42.54 22.70 -60.97
C THR A 22 43.22 22.85 -62.34
N ALA A 23 43.48 24.13 -62.67
CA ALA A 23 44.36 24.71 -63.71
C ALA A 23 43.80 24.98 -65.13
N LYS A 24 43.51 26.25 -65.43
CA LYS A 24 44.49 27.16 -66.08
C LYS A 24 44.01 28.62 -66.14
N SER A 25 44.88 29.49 -65.63
CA SER A 25 44.88 30.94 -65.83
C SER A 25 45.18 31.30 -67.29
N ARG A 26 44.30 32.07 -67.93
CA ARG A 26 44.62 33.07 -68.98
C ARG A 26 43.59 34.20 -68.90
N GLY A 27 44.09 35.40 -68.61
CA GLY A 27 43.26 36.52 -68.17
C GLY A 27 42.63 37.40 -69.26
N LYS A 28 42.05 38.51 -68.80
CA LYS A 28 41.97 39.79 -69.52
C LYS A 28 41.59 40.94 -68.58
N LYS A 29 42.39 42.01 -68.70
CA LYS A 29 42.11 43.46 -68.64
C LYS A 29 41.45 44.12 -67.40
N SER A 30 42.26 45.04 -66.87
CA SER A 30 41.98 46.49 -66.68
C SER A 30 40.96 46.92 -65.63
N GLY A 31 41.49 47.35 -64.48
CA GLY A 31 40.84 48.29 -63.57
C GLY A 31 41.87 49.02 -62.70
N ARG A 32 42.21 50.26 -63.06
CA ARG A 32 43.02 51.18 -62.23
C ARG A 32 42.22 51.62 -61.00
N ARG A 33 42.77 51.50 -59.77
CA ARG A 33 42.75 52.49 -58.64
C ARG A 33 43.87 52.08 -57.66
N LYS A 34 45.00 52.80 -57.62
CA LYS A 34 45.34 53.94 -56.73
C LYS A 34 45.29 53.61 -55.22
N LEU A 35 46.48 53.53 -54.59
CA LEU A 35 46.90 54.07 -53.27
C LEU A 35 48.26 53.40 -52.94
N ALA A 36 49.40 54.03 -53.27
CA ALA A 36 50.12 55.08 -52.55
C ALA A 36 50.87 54.55 -51.31
N VAL A 37 52.21 54.43 -51.39
CA VAL A 37 53.22 55.09 -50.53
C VAL A 37 54.60 54.92 -51.21
N SER A 38 55.05 55.96 -51.91
CA SER A 38 56.48 56.29 -52.07
C SER A 38 56.59 57.73 -52.56
N ALA A 39 56.66 58.65 -51.61
CA ALA A 39 57.22 59.99 -51.75
C ALA A 39 58.22 60.07 -50.58
N LEU A 40 59.40 60.66 -50.64
CA LEU A 40 59.90 61.85 -51.33
C LEU A 40 61.41 61.90 -50.91
N ILE A 41 62.41 62.52 -51.53
CA ILE A 41 62.53 63.89 -52.07
C ILE A 41 63.78 63.92 -52.99
N SER A 42 63.61 64.51 -54.20
CA SER A 42 64.42 65.43 -55.04
C SER A 42 65.97 65.34 -55.09
N LEU A 43 66.72 65.67 -56.18
CA LEU A 43 66.69 66.80 -57.14
C LEU A 43 67.55 66.47 -58.40
N SER A 44 67.15 67.02 -59.56
CA SER A 44 67.99 67.46 -60.71
C SER A 44 68.51 66.47 -61.79
N SER A 45 67.99 66.69 -63.01
CA SER A 45 68.71 66.79 -64.30
C SER A 45 69.00 65.55 -65.17
N ILE A 46 68.31 65.53 -66.32
CA ILE A 46 68.80 65.22 -67.68
C ILE A 46 69.56 63.89 -67.88
N MET A 47 68.87 62.90 -68.45
CA MET A 47 69.52 61.82 -69.19
C MET A 47 69.92 62.33 -70.59
N VAL A 48 71.21 62.47 -70.82
CA VAL A 48 71.83 62.25 -72.15
C VAL A 48 72.59 60.94 -72.07
N SER A 49 72.33 60.08 -73.05
CA SER A 49 73.05 58.84 -73.33
C SER A 49 74.55 59.05 -73.46
N ALA A 50 75.36 58.28 -72.72
CA ALA A 50 76.76 58.05 -73.04
C ALA A 50 77.26 56.76 -72.34
N ASP A 51 77.73 55.83 -73.17
CA ASP A 51 78.80 54.86 -72.93
C ASP A 51 79.23 54.61 -71.48
N VAL A 52 78.87 53.43 -70.96
CA VAL A 52 79.50 52.84 -69.77
C VAL A 52 80.91 52.38 -70.14
N LEU A 53 81.82 53.35 -70.21
CA LEU A 53 83.26 53.12 -70.14
C LEU A 53 83.65 53.34 -68.66
N ALA A 54 84.03 52.28 -67.95
CA ALA A 54 84.57 52.36 -66.59
C ALA A 54 85.89 53.15 -66.63
N ASN A 55 85.81 54.47 -66.48
CA ASN A 55 86.98 55.33 -66.46
C ASN A 55 87.59 55.31 -65.05
N ALA A 56 88.67 54.54 -64.86
CA ALA A 56 89.40 54.43 -63.59
C ALA A 56 89.93 55.79 -63.07
N GLY A 57 89.94 56.84 -63.90
CA GLY A 57 90.44 58.17 -63.56
C GLY A 57 89.56 59.05 -62.65
N LYS A 58 88.42 58.56 -62.13
CA LYS A 58 87.58 59.28 -61.14
C LYS A 58 87.43 58.53 -59.80
N ASP A 59 88.27 57.54 -59.57
CA ASP A 59 88.36 56.89 -58.27
C ASP A 59 89.00 57.85 -57.25
N THR A 60 88.23 58.29 -56.27
CA THR A 60 88.71 59.05 -55.11
C THR A 60 88.58 58.22 -53.82
N GLY A 61 88.45 56.90 -53.96
CA GLY A 61 88.40 55.97 -52.86
C GLY A 61 89.61 56.14 -51.94
N SER A 62 89.36 56.19 -50.63
CA SER A 62 90.42 56.42 -49.65
C SER A 62 90.27 55.57 -48.39
N GLY A 63 91.41 55.22 -47.80
CA GLY A 63 91.47 54.61 -46.49
C GLY A 63 91.26 55.67 -45.40
N VAL A 64 90.41 55.38 -44.43
CA VAL A 64 90.21 56.21 -43.23
C VAL A 64 90.73 55.43 -42.02
N THR A 65 91.56 56.08 -41.20
CA THR A 65 92.05 55.52 -39.94
C THR A 65 91.25 56.10 -38.77
N PRO A 66 90.34 55.33 -38.14
CA PRO A 66 89.66 55.75 -36.93
C PRO A 66 90.62 56.13 -35.79
N SER A 67 90.20 57.06 -34.94
CA SER A 67 91.01 57.62 -33.84
C SER A 67 91.49 56.61 -32.79
N ASP A 68 90.91 55.41 -32.77
CA ASP A 68 91.21 54.29 -31.87
C ASP A 68 91.97 53.13 -32.56
N SER A 69 92.55 53.36 -33.75
CA SER A 69 93.20 52.31 -34.55
C SER A 69 94.51 52.76 -35.18
N THR A 70 95.41 51.80 -35.42
CA THR A 70 96.65 52.03 -36.17
C THR A 70 96.40 51.77 -37.66
N ALA A 71 96.89 52.66 -38.53
CA ALA A 71 96.73 52.53 -39.97
C ALA A 71 97.44 51.27 -40.50
N GLY A 72 96.71 50.42 -41.23
CA GLY A 72 97.22 49.27 -41.99
C GLY A 72 97.16 49.49 -43.51
N THR A 73 97.73 48.57 -44.28
CA THR A 73 97.95 48.71 -45.74
C THR A 73 97.05 47.84 -46.61
N GLY A 74 96.21 46.96 -46.05
CA GLY A 74 95.48 45.93 -46.80
C GLY A 74 94.01 46.23 -47.13
N TRP A 75 93.56 47.48 -47.13
CA TRP A 75 92.16 47.88 -47.37
C TRP A 75 91.85 48.10 -48.87
N ILE A 76 90.57 48.01 -49.25
CA ILE A 76 90.08 48.24 -50.62
C ILE A 76 89.04 49.36 -50.61
N ALA A 77 89.24 50.46 -51.34
CA ALA A 77 88.23 51.48 -51.57
C ALA A 77 88.20 51.82 -53.07
N ILE A 78 87.09 51.51 -53.75
CA ILE A 78 86.94 51.66 -55.21
C ILE A 78 85.66 52.44 -55.52
N GLY A 79 85.81 53.65 -56.08
CA GLY A 79 84.72 54.53 -56.49
C GLY A 79 84.84 55.94 -55.90
N THR A 80 84.21 56.93 -56.54
CA THR A 80 84.23 58.32 -56.05
C THR A 80 83.67 58.39 -54.62
N ASP A 81 84.48 58.94 -53.71
CA ASP A 81 84.24 59.13 -52.28
C ASP A 81 83.93 57.85 -51.50
N ALA A 82 84.40 56.70 -52.00
CA ALA A 82 84.37 55.47 -51.23
C ALA A 82 85.37 55.52 -50.06
N THR A 83 85.00 55.04 -48.88
CA THR A 83 85.88 55.02 -47.72
C THR A 83 85.96 53.63 -47.11
N ALA A 84 87.17 53.15 -46.80
CA ALA A 84 87.38 51.88 -46.12
C ALA A 84 88.27 52.06 -44.88
N ASN A 85 87.99 51.33 -43.80
CA ASN A 85 88.78 51.37 -42.59
C ASN A 85 90.17 50.77 -42.87
N THR A 86 91.23 51.52 -42.54
CA THR A 86 92.62 51.10 -42.79
C THR A 86 93.12 50.00 -41.86
N TYR A 87 92.39 49.65 -40.80
CA TYR A 87 92.76 48.57 -39.89
C TYR A 87 92.84 47.23 -40.63
N THR A 88 94.00 46.58 -40.55
CA THR A 88 94.25 45.25 -41.12
C THR A 88 95.09 44.40 -40.18
N ASN A 89 94.74 43.12 -40.03
CA ASN A 89 95.51 42.13 -39.27
C ASN A 89 95.33 40.72 -39.90
N VAL A 90 95.66 39.64 -39.18
CA VAL A 90 95.48 38.25 -39.67
C VAL A 90 94.02 37.86 -39.90
N ASP A 91 93.06 38.55 -39.27
CA ASP A 91 91.64 38.23 -39.34
C ASP A 91 90.95 38.87 -40.57
N GLY A 92 91.58 39.87 -41.20
CA GLY A 92 91.12 40.42 -42.48
C GLY A 92 91.38 41.91 -42.70
N ALA A 93 90.71 42.45 -43.71
CA ALA A 93 90.73 43.86 -44.08
C ALA A 93 89.35 44.34 -44.54
N SER A 94 89.14 45.65 -44.56
CA SER A 94 87.86 46.25 -44.92
C SER A 94 87.81 46.61 -46.41
N ALA A 95 86.62 46.49 -47.02
CA ALA A 95 86.42 46.73 -48.46
C ALA A 95 85.18 47.60 -48.73
N ALA A 96 85.34 48.73 -49.42
CA ALA A 96 84.26 49.58 -49.90
C ALA A 96 84.30 49.70 -51.43
N MET A 97 83.19 49.37 -52.11
CA MET A 97 83.08 49.40 -53.57
C MET A 97 81.78 50.06 -54.02
N GLY A 98 81.87 51.25 -54.65
CA GLY A 98 80.73 52.01 -55.18
C GLY A 98 80.76 53.50 -54.83
N TYR A 99 79.96 54.30 -55.53
CA TYR A 99 79.82 55.74 -55.29
C TYR A 99 79.35 56.03 -53.85
N HIS A 100 80.18 56.70 -53.03
CA HIS A 100 80.00 56.92 -51.58
C HIS A 100 79.79 55.64 -50.74
N ALA A 101 80.34 54.49 -51.13
CA ALA A 101 80.35 53.31 -50.28
C ALA A 101 81.27 53.51 -49.06
N SER A 102 80.86 53.11 -47.85
CA SER A 102 81.61 53.33 -46.62
C SER A 102 81.71 52.05 -45.79
N ALA A 103 82.90 51.48 -45.66
CA ALA A 103 83.19 50.29 -44.85
C ALA A 103 84.08 50.66 -43.65
N MET A 104 83.47 51.21 -42.59
CA MET A 104 84.17 51.80 -41.44
C MET A 104 84.35 50.87 -40.23
N GLY A 105 83.67 49.73 -40.17
CA GLY A 105 83.94 48.71 -39.17
C GLY A 105 85.21 47.91 -39.46
N LYS A 106 85.85 47.33 -38.44
CA LYS A 106 87.03 46.47 -38.65
C LYS A 106 86.63 45.23 -39.46
N TRP A 107 87.31 44.96 -40.58
CA TRP A 107 87.00 43.82 -41.47
C TRP A 107 85.62 43.91 -42.14
N SER A 108 85.01 45.10 -42.23
CA SER A 108 83.68 45.26 -42.82
C SER A 108 83.73 45.35 -44.35
N THR A 109 82.63 45.03 -45.01
CA THR A 109 82.50 45.08 -46.46
C THR A 109 81.25 45.87 -46.86
N ALA A 110 81.42 46.94 -47.64
CA ALA A 110 80.33 47.74 -48.18
C ALA A 110 80.39 47.74 -49.72
N ILE A 111 79.40 47.17 -50.40
CA ILE A 111 79.35 47.07 -51.86
C ILE A 111 78.01 47.62 -52.37
N GLY A 112 78.07 48.71 -53.14
CA GLY A 112 76.91 49.41 -53.69
C GLY A 112 76.98 50.93 -53.47
N SER A 113 76.25 51.70 -54.28
CA SER A 113 76.23 53.16 -54.09
C SER A 113 75.58 53.53 -52.75
N TYR A 114 76.26 54.36 -51.95
CA TYR A 114 75.84 54.77 -50.60
C TYR A 114 75.65 53.62 -49.60
N SER A 115 76.21 52.42 -49.86
CA SER A 115 76.18 51.33 -48.88
C SER A 115 77.10 51.67 -47.69
N GLN A 116 76.68 51.37 -46.46
CA GLN A 116 77.41 51.70 -45.24
C GLN A 116 77.54 50.47 -44.34
N SER A 117 78.77 50.03 -44.07
CA SER A 117 79.08 48.91 -43.19
C SER A 117 79.95 49.41 -42.03
N THR A 118 79.32 49.86 -40.94
CA THR A 118 79.99 50.52 -39.82
C THR A 118 80.27 49.58 -38.64
N GLY A 119 79.55 48.46 -38.52
CA GLY A 119 79.82 47.45 -37.49
C GLY A 119 81.07 46.61 -37.81
N ASN A 120 81.76 46.10 -36.81
CA ASN A 120 82.92 45.23 -37.02
C ASN A 120 82.51 43.92 -37.69
N SER A 121 83.26 43.45 -38.69
CA SER A 121 82.98 42.23 -39.46
C SER A 121 81.61 42.22 -40.14
N SER A 122 81.05 43.40 -40.41
CA SER A 122 79.73 43.55 -41.02
C SER A 122 79.77 43.52 -42.55
N LEU A 123 78.63 43.23 -43.19
CA LEU A 123 78.47 43.23 -44.65
C LEU A 123 77.25 44.06 -45.06
N ALA A 124 77.46 45.14 -45.80
CA ALA A 124 76.42 45.90 -46.49
C ALA A 124 76.54 45.69 -48.01
N LEU A 125 75.56 45.03 -48.64
CA LEU A 125 75.56 44.73 -50.07
C LEU A 125 74.24 45.21 -50.72
N GLY A 126 74.31 46.27 -51.51
CA GLY A 126 73.18 46.89 -52.20
C GLY A 126 73.15 48.41 -52.05
N VAL A 127 72.48 49.11 -52.97
CA VAL A 127 72.37 50.58 -52.94
C VAL A 127 71.71 51.04 -51.64
N LYS A 128 72.38 51.94 -50.90
CA LYS A 128 71.94 52.45 -49.58
C LYS A 128 71.71 51.37 -48.52
N SER A 129 72.28 50.17 -48.67
CA SER A 129 72.26 49.17 -47.60
C SER A 129 73.07 49.68 -46.39
N VAL A 130 72.61 49.38 -45.17
CA VAL A 130 73.27 49.80 -43.93
C VAL A 130 73.44 48.60 -43.03
N SER A 131 74.68 48.26 -42.70
CA SER A 131 75.03 47.22 -41.72
C SER A 131 75.77 47.87 -40.55
N ALA A 132 75.02 48.29 -39.53
CA ALA A 132 75.53 49.08 -38.43
C ALA A 132 75.97 48.25 -37.22
N GLY A 133 75.33 47.10 -36.97
CA GLY A 133 75.69 46.20 -35.88
C GLY A 133 76.96 45.39 -36.16
N ASP A 134 77.67 45.01 -35.09
CA ASP A 134 78.82 44.10 -35.18
C ASP A 134 78.38 42.74 -35.73
N ARG A 135 79.10 42.21 -36.73
CA ARG A 135 78.81 40.97 -37.46
C ARG A 135 77.43 40.96 -38.12
N ALA A 136 76.83 42.13 -38.36
CA ALA A 136 75.56 42.24 -39.04
C ALA A 136 75.70 42.06 -40.56
N ILE A 137 74.61 41.64 -41.21
CA ILE A 137 74.52 41.44 -42.67
C ILE A 137 73.29 42.17 -43.19
N ALA A 138 73.50 43.19 -44.02
CA ALA A 138 72.45 43.89 -44.76
C ALA A 138 72.62 43.64 -46.27
N MET A 139 71.71 42.88 -46.88
CA MET A 139 71.72 42.56 -48.30
C MET A 139 70.41 42.97 -48.99
N GLY A 140 70.49 43.92 -49.93
CA GLY A 140 69.33 44.46 -50.65
C GLY A 140 69.38 45.99 -50.74
N ALA A 141 68.61 46.57 -51.67
CA ALA A 141 68.52 48.02 -51.75
C ALA A 141 67.84 48.57 -50.48
N SER A 142 68.49 49.52 -49.80
CA SER A 142 68.00 50.13 -48.55
C SER A 142 67.69 49.14 -47.41
N SER A 143 68.30 47.95 -47.40
CA SER A 143 68.23 47.03 -46.25
C SER A 143 69.03 47.60 -45.07
N SER A 144 68.58 47.36 -43.84
CA SER A 144 69.18 47.88 -42.61
C SER A 144 69.37 46.76 -41.58
N ALA A 145 70.61 46.45 -41.21
CA ALA A 145 70.95 45.51 -40.15
C ALA A 145 71.61 46.29 -39.00
N GLY A 146 70.78 46.75 -38.06
CA GLY A 146 71.16 47.68 -36.99
C GLY A 146 71.65 46.99 -35.71
N GLY A 147 71.12 45.80 -35.40
CA GLY A 147 71.51 45.06 -34.20
C GLY A 147 72.79 44.26 -34.39
N SER A 148 73.56 44.00 -33.32
CA SER A 148 74.70 43.08 -33.37
C SER A 148 74.23 41.68 -33.77
N TYR A 149 74.99 40.99 -34.64
CA TYR A 149 74.64 39.68 -35.22
C TYR A 149 73.31 39.64 -35.99
N SER A 150 72.77 40.80 -36.40
CA SER A 150 71.50 40.86 -37.14
C SER A 150 71.65 40.56 -38.63
N MET A 151 70.56 40.11 -39.27
CA MET A 151 70.54 39.81 -40.70
C MET A 151 69.30 40.42 -41.37
N ALA A 152 69.49 41.45 -42.19
CA ALA A 152 68.45 42.06 -43.01
C ALA A 152 68.67 41.72 -44.49
N MET A 153 67.82 40.86 -45.05
CA MET A 153 67.91 40.40 -46.44
C MET A 153 66.61 40.70 -47.20
N GLY A 154 66.68 41.63 -48.14
CA GLY A 154 65.54 42.09 -48.93
C GLY A 154 65.50 43.61 -49.07
N VAL A 155 64.80 44.10 -50.09
CA VAL A 155 64.66 45.55 -50.29
C VAL A 155 63.84 46.13 -49.13
N TYR A 156 64.39 47.13 -48.43
CA TYR A 156 63.85 47.70 -47.19
C TYR A 156 63.67 46.73 -46.02
N ALA A 157 64.33 45.56 -46.01
CA ALA A 157 64.35 44.73 -44.81
C ALA A 157 65.06 45.47 -43.66
N ASP A 158 64.53 45.40 -42.43
CA ASP A 158 65.10 46.04 -41.25
C ASP A 158 65.23 45.04 -40.11
N SER A 159 66.45 44.82 -39.64
CA SER A 159 66.80 43.90 -38.55
C SER A 159 67.52 44.70 -37.48
N SER A 160 66.77 45.37 -36.61
CA SER A 160 67.29 46.31 -35.61
C SER A 160 67.51 45.68 -34.23
N GLY A 161 66.86 44.56 -33.93
CA GLY A 161 67.12 43.81 -32.70
C GLY A 161 68.48 43.08 -32.73
N ALA A 162 69.11 42.90 -31.57
CA ALA A 162 70.30 42.06 -31.48
C ALA A 162 69.95 40.60 -31.84
N ASN A 163 70.80 39.91 -32.60
CA ASN A 163 70.57 38.53 -33.07
C ASN A 163 69.30 38.33 -33.91
N SER A 164 68.71 39.40 -34.44
CA SER A 164 67.46 39.36 -35.20
C SER A 164 67.67 38.95 -36.67
N VAL A 165 66.62 38.45 -37.32
CA VAL A 165 66.61 38.09 -38.74
C VAL A 165 65.38 38.65 -39.43
N ALA A 166 65.56 39.53 -40.41
CA ALA A 166 64.51 40.04 -41.29
C ALA A 166 64.77 39.60 -42.74
N LEU A 167 63.96 38.67 -43.26
CA LEU A 167 64.06 38.15 -44.63
C LEU A 167 62.78 38.42 -45.43
N GLY A 168 62.86 39.33 -46.41
CA GLY A 168 61.74 39.69 -47.27
C GLY A 168 61.70 41.18 -47.60
N TYR A 169 60.83 41.56 -48.55
CA TYR A 169 60.60 42.97 -48.82
C TYR A 169 59.89 43.62 -47.63
N LYS A 170 60.48 44.69 -47.07
CA LYS A 170 59.95 45.40 -45.89
C LYS A 170 59.70 44.51 -44.66
N SER A 171 60.40 43.37 -44.52
CA SER A 171 60.35 42.60 -43.27
C SER A 171 61.04 43.39 -42.15
N VAL A 172 60.50 43.35 -40.94
CA VAL A 172 61.02 44.08 -39.78
C VAL A 172 61.21 43.12 -38.60
N ALA A 173 62.45 42.94 -38.14
CA ALA A 173 62.78 42.19 -36.93
C ALA A 173 63.43 43.13 -35.92
N SER A 174 62.61 43.72 -35.04
CA SER A 174 63.06 44.76 -34.10
C SER A 174 63.22 44.28 -32.65
N GLY A 175 62.58 43.18 -32.29
CA GLY A 175 62.84 42.51 -31.00
C GLY A 175 64.22 41.85 -30.99
N ALA A 176 64.84 41.75 -29.82
CA ALA A 176 66.02 40.89 -29.66
C ALA A 176 65.65 39.45 -30.04
N THR A 177 66.60 38.71 -30.63
CA THR A 177 66.47 37.30 -31.05
C THR A 177 65.28 36.99 -31.97
N SER A 178 64.63 38.01 -32.54
CA SER A 178 63.40 37.84 -33.31
C SER A 178 63.62 37.47 -34.77
N ALA A 179 62.64 36.81 -35.39
CA ALA A 179 62.70 36.37 -36.79
C ALA A 179 61.45 36.78 -37.57
N ALA A 180 61.62 37.64 -38.58
CA ALA A 180 60.56 38.04 -39.51
C ALA A 180 60.86 37.51 -40.92
N LEU A 181 60.14 36.48 -41.36
CA LEU A 181 60.28 35.88 -42.70
C LEU A 181 59.00 36.10 -43.52
N GLY A 182 59.08 36.94 -44.55
CA GLY A 182 57.98 37.23 -45.46
C GLY A 182 57.89 38.69 -45.89
N TYR A 183 57.08 38.95 -46.92
CA TYR A 183 56.76 40.31 -47.35
C TYR A 183 56.02 41.06 -46.23
N GLN A 184 56.56 42.18 -45.76
CA GLN A 184 56.01 42.97 -44.65
C GLN A 184 55.78 42.16 -43.36
N ALA A 185 56.53 41.08 -43.12
CA ALA A 185 56.50 40.37 -41.85
C ALA A 185 57.14 41.22 -40.75
N THR A 186 56.57 41.27 -39.55
CA THR A 186 57.07 42.06 -38.42
C THR A 186 57.19 41.19 -37.17
N ALA A 187 58.40 41.06 -36.62
CA ALA A 187 58.68 40.40 -35.35
C ALA A 187 59.28 41.42 -34.37
N SER A 188 58.41 42.04 -33.57
CA SER A 188 58.78 43.18 -32.70
C SER A 188 58.90 42.83 -31.23
N GLY A 189 58.32 41.72 -30.77
CA GLY A 189 58.56 41.20 -29.43
C GLY A 189 59.94 40.53 -29.34
N ASP A 190 60.56 40.55 -28.17
CA ASP A 190 61.79 39.77 -27.95
C ASP A 190 61.50 38.28 -28.08
N ASP A 191 62.43 37.49 -28.61
CA ASP A 191 62.27 36.05 -28.89
C ASP A 191 61.09 35.70 -29.83
N SER A 192 60.53 36.67 -30.54
CA SER A 192 59.33 36.46 -31.36
C SER A 192 59.63 35.97 -32.79
N ALA A 193 58.66 35.29 -33.41
CA ALA A 193 58.79 34.78 -34.78
C ALA A 193 57.54 35.07 -35.64
N ALA A 194 57.70 35.84 -36.71
CA ALA A 194 56.66 36.12 -37.68
C ALA A 194 56.96 35.44 -39.02
N PHE A 195 56.14 34.45 -39.38
CA PHE A 195 56.29 33.66 -40.60
C PHE A 195 55.08 33.83 -41.53
N GLY A 196 55.20 34.69 -42.54
CA GLY A 196 54.16 34.91 -43.54
C GLY A 196 54.05 36.36 -44.03
N ASN A 197 53.34 36.56 -45.14
CA ASN A 197 53.06 37.88 -45.68
C ASN A 197 52.23 38.71 -44.68
N GLY A 198 52.77 39.82 -44.18
CA GLY A 198 52.08 40.65 -43.18
C GLY A 198 51.87 39.99 -41.82
N ALA A 199 52.57 38.89 -41.52
CA ALA A 199 52.52 38.27 -40.19
C ALA A 199 53.15 39.19 -39.15
N GLN A 200 52.56 39.29 -37.96
CA GLN A 200 52.97 40.22 -36.91
C GLN A 200 53.10 39.48 -35.56
N ALA A 201 54.31 39.23 -35.11
CA ALA A 201 54.61 38.67 -33.79
C ALA A 201 55.07 39.81 -32.87
N ILE A 202 54.15 40.30 -32.04
CA ILE A 202 54.32 41.52 -31.23
C ILE A 202 54.58 41.18 -29.76
N GLY A 203 53.92 40.15 -29.22
CA GLY A 203 54.19 39.65 -27.88
C GLY A 203 55.59 39.06 -27.75
N THR A 204 56.16 39.12 -26.55
CA THR A 204 57.43 38.48 -26.20
C THR A 204 57.29 36.95 -26.29
N ASN A 205 58.28 36.26 -26.84
CA ASN A 205 58.27 34.81 -27.04
C ASN A 205 57.01 34.32 -27.79
N SER A 206 56.51 35.11 -28.74
CA SER A 206 55.29 34.80 -29.51
C SER A 206 55.61 34.36 -30.95
N VAL A 207 54.70 33.59 -31.55
CA VAL A 207 54.83 33.11 -32.93
C VAL A 207 53.58 33.46 -33.73
N ALA A 208 53.72 34.28 -34.77
CA ALA A 208 52.68 34.53 -35.75
C ALA A 208 52.90 33.68 -37.01
N LEU A 209 52.07 32.67 -37.22
CA LEU A 209 52.21 31.69 -38.30
C LEU A 209 51.12 31.87 -39.37
N GLY A 210 51.52 32.18 -40.60
CA GLY A 210 50.65 32.38 -41.75
C GLY A 210 50.41 33.85 -42.11
N ALA A 211 49.93 34.09 -43.34
CA ALA A 211 49.74 35.44 -43.85
C ALA A 211 48.71 36.25 -43.03
N GLY A 212 49.08 37.45 -42.61
CA GLY A 212 48.22 38.33 -41.80
C GLY A 212 47.90 37.83 -40.39
N SER A 213 48.59 36.79 -39.90
CA SER A 213 48.45 36.33 -38.51
C SER A 213 49.04 37.36 -37.55
N THR A 214 48.43 37.54 -36.39
CA THR A 214 48.87 38.52 -35.38
C THR A 214 48.94 37.86 -34.01
N ALA A 215 50.15 37.71 -33.46
CA ALA A 215 50.37 37.25 -32.09
C ALA A 215 50.65 38.46 -31.19
N LEU A 216 49.62 38.92 -30.48
CA LEU A 216 49.72 40.07 -29.57
C LEU A 216 50.15 39.68 -28.16
N GLU A 217 49.75 38.48 -27.72
CA GLU A 217 50.00 37.99 -26.37
C GLU A 217 51.38 37.34 -26.26
N ASP A 218 52.04 37.54 -25.10
CA ASP A 218 53.29 36.88 -24.77
C ASP A 218 53.12 35.35 -24.69
N ASN A 219 54.16 34.59 -25.00
CA ASN A 219 54.19 33.11 -24.90
C ASN A 219 53.07 32.41 -25.70
N SER A 220 52.66 32.98 -26.85
CA SER A 220 51.52 32.48 -27.63
C SER A 220 51.89 32.14 -29.08
N VAL A 221 51.16 31.20 -29.67
CA VAL A 221 51.23 30.90 -31.10
C VAL A 221 49.90 31.31 -31.76
N ALA A 222 49.93 32.35 -32.58
CA ALA A 222 48.78 32.78 -33.36
C ALA A 222 48.85 32.24 -34.79
N VAL A 223 47.86 31.43 -35.17
CA VAL A 223 47.68 30.95 -36.56
C VAL A 223 46.72 31.82 -37.38
N GLY A 224 46.32 32.98 -36.86
CA GLY A 224 45.34 33.88 -37.46
C GLY A 224 45.27 35.22 -36.73
N ASN A 225 44.13 35.90 -36.86
CA ASN A 225 43.81 37.14 -36.12
C ASN A 225 42.32 37.16 -35.74
N SER A 226 41.83 38.26 -35.16
CA SER A 226 40.43 38.40 -34.69
C SER A 226 39.35 38.28 -35.78
N THR A 227 39.71 38.43 -37.05
CA THR A 227 38.76 38.35 -38.19
C THR A 227 39.03 37.18 -39.13
N THR A 228 40.22 36.58 -39.06
CA THR A 228 40.65 35.48 -39.92
C THR A 228 41.26 34.38 -39.06
N GLN A 229 40.43 33.47 -38.56
CA GLN A 229 40.88 32.27 -37.85
C GLN A 229 41.18 31.13 -38.84
N ARG A 230 42.07 30.22 -38.44
CA ARG A 230 42.44 29.05 -39.24
C ARG A 230 42.21 27.77 -38.47
N GLN A 231 41.79 26.74 -39.20
CA GLN A 231 41.75 25.39 -38.66
C GLN A 231 43.18 24.86 -38.51
N ILE A 232 43.48 24.25 -37.36
CA ILE A 232 44.66 23.41 -37.19
C ILE A 232 44.23 21.99 -37.57
N THR A 233 44.74 21.49 -38.69
CA THR A 233 44.31 20.19 -39.25
C THR A 233 45.39 19.13 -39.06
N TYR A 234 44.98 17.86 -39.07
CA TYR A 234 45.87 16.71 -38.81
C TYR A 234 46.49 16.70 -37.41
N VAL A 235 45.73 17.18 -36.41
CA VAL A 235 46.08 17.06 -34.98
C VAL A 235 45.77 15.63 -34.54
N ALA A 236 46.76 14.94 -33.99
CA ALA A 236 46.55 13.63 -33.36
C ALA A 236 45.68 13.77 -32.11
N LYS A 237 45.02 12.69 -31.66
CA LYS A 237 44.26 12.73 -30.42
C LYS A 237 45.21 13.01 -29.25
N GLY A 238 44.99 14.10 -28.53
CA GLY A 238 45.76 14.42 -27.32
C GLY A 238 45.35 13.54 -26.15
N ASP A 239 46.19 13.38 -25.15
CA ASP A 239 45.79 12.65 -23.95
C ASP A 239 44.73 13.44 -23.15
N ILE A 240 43.71 12.76 -22.61
CA ILE A 240 42.67 13.37 -21.77
C ILE A 240 42.91 12.93 -20.32
N ASN A 241 43.68 13.72 -19.59
CA ASN A 241 43.95 13.54 -18.16
C ASN A 241 44.23 14.89 -17.49
N ALA A 242 44.27 14.92 -16.15
CA ALA A 242 44.35 16.17 -15.37
C ALA A 242 45.61 17.01 -15.63
N ASN A 243 46.68 16.41 -16.15
CA ASN A 243 47.96 17.09 -16.37
C ASN A 243 48.30 17.26 -17.87
N SER A 244 47.37 16.91 -18.77
CA SER A 244 47.62 16.98 -20.20
C SER A 244 47.72 18.42 -20.68
N THR A 245 48.72 18.69 -21.52
CA THR A 245 48.90 19.95 -22.24
C THR A 245 48.67 19.78 -23.75
N ASP A 246 48.13 18.64 -24.17
CA ASP A 246 47.89 18.33 -25.57
C ASP A 246 46.68 19.08 -26.14
N ALA A 247 46.72 19.38 -27.44
CA ALA A 247 45.55 19.90 -28.14
C ALA A 247 44.48 18.80 -28.30
N VAL A 248 43.23 19.12 -27.99
CA VAL A 248 42.09 18.21 -28.19
C VAL A 248 41.52 18.31 -29.61
N THR A 249 41.19 17.17 -30.19
CA THR A 249 40.55 17.11 -31.52
C THR A 249 39.02 17.18 -31.40
N GLY A 250 38.35 17.62 -32.47
CA GLY A 250 36.88 17.61 -32.52
C GLY A 250 36.26 16.22 -32.30
N ALA A 251 36.94 15.16 -32.74
CA ALA A 251 36.50 13.77 -32.50
C ALA A 251 36.52 13.38 -31.02
N GLN A 252 37.48 13.91 -30.25
CA GLN A 252 37.54 13.68 -28.79
C GLN A 252 36.44 14.43 -28.06
N ILE A 253 36.17 15.67 -28.45
CA ILE A 253 35.05 16.45 -27.91
C ILE A 253 33.73 15.74 -28.24
N TYR A 254 33.54 15.30 -29.48
CA TYR A 254 32.36 14.53 -29.89
C TYR A 254 32.22 13.23 -29.07
N SER A 255 33.31 12.49 -28.86
CA SER A 255 33.29 11.26 -28.05
C SER A 255 32.90 11.54 -26.59
N LEU A 256 33.39 12.65 -26.02
CA LEU A 256 33.01 13.08 -24.67
C LEU A 256 31.52 13.49 -24.62
N SER A 257 31.06 14.31 -25.57
CA SER A 257 29.65 14.71 -25.69
C SER A 257 28.75 13.48 -25.87
N GLN A 258 29.18 12.48 -26.64
CA GLN A 258 28.43 11.24 -26.86
C GLN A 258 28.34 10.44 -25.56
N SER A 259 29.45 10.31 -24.83
CA SER A 259 29.40 9.69 -23.50
C SER A 259 28.46 10.41 -22.53
N VAL A 260 28.30 11.72 -22.63
CA VAL A 260 27.32 12.48 -21.82
C VAL A 260 25.90 12.19 -22.30
N ALA A 261 25.65 12.23 -23.61
CA ALA A 261 24.34 11.94 -24.19
C ALA A 261 23.85 10.51 -23.83
N ASP A 262 24.72 9.51 -23.99
CA ASP A 262 24.41 8.10 -23.66
C ASP A 262 24.05 7.92 -22.18
N ARG A 263 24.73 8.64 -21.29
CA ARG A 263 24.47 8.59 -19.84
C ARG A 263 23.21 9.33 -19.42
N LEU A 264 22.78 10.34 -20.18
CA LEU A 264 21.49 10.99 -19.97
C LEU A 264 20.35 10.09 -20.47
N GLY A 265 20.51 9.41 -21.59
CA GLY A 265 19.45 8.59 -22.17
C GLY A 265 18.27 9.44 -22.68
N GLY A 266 17.06 8.88 -22.70
CA GLY A 266 15.85 9.60 -23.17
C GLY A 266 15.95 10.13 -24.61
N GLY A 267 16.72 9.47 -25.47
CA GLY A 267 16.95 9.94 -26.85
C GLY A 267 17.89 11.15 -26.98
N ALA A 268 18.63 11.54 -25.94
CA ALA A 268 19.71 12.53 -26.07
C ALA A 268 20.75 12.06 -27.09
N SER A 269 21.21 12.98 -27.94
CA SER A 269 22.17 12.70 -29.02
C SER A 269 23.09 13.89 -29.26
N VAL A 270 24.24 13.69 -29.90
CA VAL A 270 25.19 14.77 -30.20
C VAL A 270 24.91 15.36 -31.57
N ASN A 271 24.70 16.67 -31.63
CA ASN A 271 24.55 17.45 -32.85
C ASN A 271 25.87 17.59 -33.61
N SER A 272 25.80 17.98 -34.88
CA SER A 272 26.97 18.20 -35.73
C SER A 272 27.93 19.29 -35.22
N ASP A 273 27.45 20.19 -34.34
CA ASP A 273 28.24 21.23 -33.69
C ASP A 273 28.85 20.80 -32.34
N GLY A 274 28.62 19.56 -31.92
CA GLY A 274 29.11 18.99 -30.66
C GLY A 274 28.21 19.22 -29.44
N THR A 275 27.09 19.95 -29.58
CA THR A 275 26.09 20.12 -28.52
C THR A 275 25.26 18.85 -28.32
N VAL A 276 24.71 18.64 -27.12
CA VAL A 276 23.84 17.49 -26.82
C VAL A 276 22.38 17.93 -26.91
N ASN A 277 21.58 17.23 -27.72
CA ASN A 277 20.12 17.38 -27.77
C ASN A 277 19.50 17.08 -26.41
N ALA A 278 18.46 17.84 -26.06
CA ALA A 278 17.78 17.63 -24.80
C ALA A 278 17.19 16.20 -24.75
N PRO A 279 17.41 15.44 -23.66
CA PRO A 279 16.75 14.15 -23.45
C PRO A 279 15.23 14.35 -23.36
N LEU A 280 14.43 13.30 -23.50
CA LEU A 280 12.99 13.29 -23.31
C LEU A 280 12.63 12.17 -22.34
N TYR A 281 12.34 12.52 -21.09
CA TYR A 281 11.90 11.57 -20.06
C TYR A 281 10.38 11.62 -19.94
N LYS A 282 9.72 10.47 -20.11
CA LYS A 282 8.29 10.33 -19.84
C LYS A 282 8.09 9.92 -18.38
N VAL A 283 7.47 10.79 -17.59
CA VAL A 283 7.15 10.54 -16.17
C VAL A 283 5.65 10.79 -15.97
N GLY A 284 4.91 9.72 -15.68
CA GLY A 284 3.44 9.76 -15.69
C GLY A 284 2.90 10.13 -17.08
N THR A 285 2.09 11.19 -17.15
CA THR A 285 1.56 11.76 -18.40
C THR A 285 2.41 12.89 -18.97
N GLY A 286 3.45 13.34 -18.26
CA GLY A 286 4.32 14.45 -18.67
C GLY A 286 5.59 14.00 -19.42
N ILE A 287 6.12 14.87 -20.28
CA ILE A 287 7.40 14.72 -20.96
C ILE A 287 8.33 15.84 -20.51
N TYR A 288 9.54 15.49 -20.05
CA TYR A 288 10.49 16.42 -19.45
C TYR A 288 11.82 16.37 -20.19
N ASN A 289 12.37 17.54 -20.50
CA ASN A 289 13.55 17.64 -21.35
C ASN A 289 14.89 17.75 -20.60
N ASN A 290 14.87 17.49 -19.29
CA ASN A 290 16.02 17.49 -18.42
C ASN A 290 15.74 16.65 -17.16
N VAL A 291 16.80 16.16 -16.51
CA VAL A 291 16.70 15.29 -15.34
C VAL A 291 16.05 15.96 -14.12
N GLY A 292 16.33 17.25 -13.89
CA GLY A 292 15.80 17.96 -12.72
C GLY A 292 14.27 18.08 -12.75
N SER A 293 13.71 18.43 -13.90
CA SER A 293 12.26 18.50 -14.08
C SER A 293 11.59 17.12 -14.02
N ALA A 294 12.22 16.09 -14.59
CA ALA A 294 11.69 14.72 -14.54
C ALA A 294 11.64 14.16 -13.11
N LEU A 295 12.70 14.37 -12.31
CA LEU A 295 12.75 13.96 -10.91
C LEU A 295 11.76 14.74 -10.03
N SER A 296 11.58 16.04 -10.30
CA SER A 296 10.57 16.85 -9.61
C SER A 296 9.15 16.32 -9.86
N ALA A 297 8.85 15.93 -11.10
CA ALA A 297 7.57 15.31 -11.45
C ALA A 297 7.34 13.98 -10.73
N LEU A 298 8.37 13.13 -10.68
CA LEU A 298 8.31 11.87 -9.93
C LEU A 298 8.04 12.13 -8.43
N ASN A 299 8.72 13.13 -7.85
CA ASN A 299 8.51 13.52 -6.46
C ASN A 299 7.05 13.94 -6.21
N THR A 300 6.45 14.75 -7.10
CA THR A 300 5.03 15.10 -7.00
C THR A 300 4.12 13.87 -7.10
N SER A 301 4.39 12.93 -8.01
CA SER A 301 3.62 11.68 -8.11
C SER A 301 3.70 10.84 -6.83
N ILE A 302 4.87 10.77 -6.20
CA ILE A 302 5.06 10.09 -4.92
C ILE A 302 4.25 10.78 -3.82
N THR A 303 4.34 12.11 -3.69
CA THR A 303 3.55 12.87 -2.71
C THR A 303 2.04 12.68 -2.90
N ASN A 304 1.55 12.65 -4.13
CA ASN A 304 0.14 12.37 -4.40
C ASN A 304 -0.26 10.94 -4.01
N THR A 305 0.65 9.97 -4.19
CA THR A 305 0.45 8.59 -3.76
C THR A 305 0.40 8.51 -2.23
N GLU A 306 1.32 9.16 -1.53
CA GLU A 306 1.30 9.27 -0.06
C GLU A 306 0.00 9.88 0.45
N ALA A 307 -0.48 10.96 -0.19
CA ALA A 307 -1.76 11.57 0.16
C ALA A 307 -2.95 10.62 -0.09
N SER A 308 -2.92 9.85 -1.18
CA SER A 308 -3.96 8.86 -1.47
C SER A 308 -3.95 7.70 -0.47
N VAL A 309 -2.76 7.22 -0.08
CA VAL A 309 -2.59 6.19 0.94
C VAL A 309 -3.05 6.71 2.31
N ALA A 310 -2.74 7.95 2.65
CA ALA A 310 -3.24 8.58 3.88
C ALA A 310 -4.77 8.66 3.87
N GLY A 311 -5.39 9.05 2.74
CA GLY A 311 -6.84 9.03 2.60
C GLY A 311 -7.45 7.62 2.76
N LEU A 312 -6.83 6.60 2.17
CA LEU A 312 -7.26 5.20 2.34
C LEU A 312 -7.11 4.71 3.79
N ALA A 313 -6.08 5.18 4.51
CA ALA A 313 -5.90 4.86 5.91
C ALA A 313 -7.03 5.43 6.77
N GLU A 314 -7.47 6.66 6.51
CA GLU A 314 -8.61 7.26 7.21
C GLU A 314 -9.91 6.47 6.99
N ASP A 315 -10.14 5.95 5.78
CA ASP A 315 -11.39 5.27 5.41
C ASP A 315 -11.42 3.76 5.76
N ALA A 316 -10.31 3.16 6.20
CA ALA A 316 -10.20 1.73 6.48
C ALA A 316 -10.53 1.38 7.95
N LEU A 317 -11.00 0.14 8.18
CA LEU A 317 -11.02 -0.45 9.52
C LEU A 317 -9.59 -0.80 9.93
N LEU A 318 -8.97 0.07 10.72
CA LEU A 318 -7.59 -0.09 11.17
C LEU A 318 -7.53 -0.79 12.52
N TRP A 319 -6.48 -1.59 12.73
CA TRP A 319 -6.15 -2.11 14.05
C TRP A 319 -5.70 -0.98 14.97
N ASP A 320 -6.43 -0.75 16.05
CA ASP A 320 -6.04 0.16 17.12
C ASP A 320 -5.27 -0.62 18.19
N GLY A 321 -3.95 -0.37 18.26
CA GLY A 321 -3.06 -1.03 19.21
C GLY A 321 -3.35 -0.69 20.67
N ASN A 322 -3.98 0.45 20.97
CA ASN A 322 -4.34 0.81 22.34
C ASN A 322 -5.54 0.01 22.85
N THR A 323 -6.48 -0.28 21.97
CA THR A 323 -7.68 -1.09 22.29
C THR A 323 -7.52 -2.56 21.90
N SER A 324 -6.45 -2.91 21.20
CA SER A 324 -6.19 -4.26 20.66
C SER A 324 -7.38 -4.81 19.87
N ALA A 325 -7.97 -3.97 19.01
CA ALA A 325 -9.14 -4.32 18.21
C ALA A 325 -9.14 -3.55 16.87
N PHE A 326 -9.90 -4.05 15.88
CA PHE A 326 -10.22 -3.25 14.70
C PHE A 326 -11.19 -2.12 15.06
N SER A 327 -10.81 -0.88 14.76
CA SER A 327 -11.58 0.32 15.06
C SER A 327 -12.36 0.80 13.84
N ALA A 328 -13.63 1.12 14.07
CA ALA A 328 -14.47 1.86 13.12
C ALA A 328 -14.50 3.36 13.40
N ASN A 329 -13.55 3.88 14.19
CA ASN A 329 -13.45 5.30 14.46
C ASN A 329 -12.90 6.05 13.23
N HIS A 330 -13.60 7.09 12.77
CA HIS A 330 -13.20 7.94 11.65
C HIS A 330 -13.13 9.38 12.16
N SER A 331 -11.98 10.04 12.01
CA SER A 331 -11.76 11.42 12.47
C SER A 331 -12.14 11.69 13.95
N GLY A 332 -11.95 10.72 14.84
CA GLY A 332 -12.23 10.84 16.28
C GLY A 332 -13.67 10.53 16.69
N SER A 333 -14.52 10.04 15.78
CA SER A 333 -15.90 9.63 16.07
C SER A 333 -16.17 8.18 15.63
N ASP A 334 -16.89 7.44 16.45
CA ASP A 334 -17.27 6.06 16.13
C ASP A 334 -18.23 6.03 14.94
N SER A 335 -17.88 5.26 13.90
CA SER A 335 -18.68 5.13 12.68
C SER A 335 -19.50 3.85 12.66
N LYS A 336 -20.60 3.87 11.89
CA LYS A 336 -21.43 2.68 11.66
C LYS A 336 -20.79 1.77 10.61
N ILE A 337 -20.70 0.47 10.90
CA ILE A 337 -20.39 -0.56 9.90
C ILE A 337 -21.71 -0.94 9.21
N THR A 338 -21.88 -0.52 7.95
CA THR A 338 -23.08 -0.82 7.15
C THR A 338 -22.76 -1.93 6.13
N ASN A 339 -23.80 -2.57 5.57
CA ASN A 339 -23.68 -3.74 4.69
C ASN A 339 -23.01 -4.96 5.34
N LEU A 340 -23.09 -5.08 6.67
CA LEU A 340 -22.69 -6.29 7.40
C LEU A 340 -23.70 -7.41 7.09
N ALA A 341 -23.23 -8.47 6.44
CA ALA A 341 -24.01 -9.68 6.24
C ALA A 341 -24.47 -10.25 7.60
N ALA A 342 -25.61 -10.95 7.63
CA ALA A 342 -26.07 -11.58 8.85
C ALA A 342 -25.04 -12.64 9.29
N GLY A 343 -24.51 -12.49 10.51
CA GLY A 343 -23.54 -13.42 11.08
C GLY A 343 -24.17 -14.79 11.31
N THR A 344 -23.38 -15.86 11.24
CA THR A 344 -23.89 -17.20 11.50
C THR A 344 -24.30 -17.32 12.97
N LEU A 345 -25.53 -17.76 13.25
CA LEU A 345 -26.01 -17.96 14.63
C LEU A 345 -25.72 -19.40 15.08
N ALA A 346 -24.46 -19.67 15.46
CA ALA A 346 -23.98 -20.94 15.99
C ALA A 346 -23.20 -20.74 17.31
N ALA A 347 -23.09 -21.79 18.12
CA ALA A 347 -22.51 -21.71 19.47
C ALA A 347 -21.03 -21.31 19.49
N ASP A 348 -20.30 -21.60 18.41
CA ASP A 348 -18.89 -21.30 18.20
C ASP A 348 -18.67 -20.18 17.18
N SER A 349 -19.73 -19.49 16.74
CA SER A 349 -19.61 -18.41 15.78
C SER A 349 -18.87 -17.21 16.37
N THR A 350 -17.89 -16.72 15.62
CA THR A 350 -17.18 -15.47 15.89
C THR A 350 -17.65 -14.34 14.96
N ASP A 351 -18.74 -14.55 14.21
CA ASP A 351 -19.27 -13.57 13.27
C ASP A 351 -19.92 -12.39 14.03
N ALA A 352 -19.71 -11.18 13.52
CA ALA A 352 -20.45 -10.01 14.01
C ALA A 352 -21.93 -10.11 13.59
N VAL A 353 -22.85 -9.93 14.55
CA VAL A 353 -24.29 -9.90 14.26
C VAL A 353 -24.72 -8.52 13.79
N ASN A 354 -25.63 -8.47 12.81
CA ASN A 354 -26.16 -7.20 12.31
C ASN A 354 -27.46 -6.79 13.03
N GLY A 355 -27.92 -5.56 12.75
CA GLY A 355 -29.09 -5.00 13.43
C GLY A 355 -30.39 -5.80 13.26
N SER A 356 -30.60 -6.47 12.13
CA SER A 356 -31.81 -7.30 11.94
C SER A 356 -31.81 -8.54 12.83
N GLN A 357 -30.65 -9.18 13.05
CA GLN A 357 -30.58 -10.37 13.91
C GLN A 357 -30.85 -10.04 15.38
N LEU A 358 -30.37 -8.89 15.84
CA LEU A 358 -30.67 -8.39 17.19
C LEU A 358 -32.14 -7.99 17.32
N PHE A 359 -32.71 -7.38 16.27
CA PHE A 359 -34.13 -7.03 16.23
C PHE A 359 -35.03 -8.28 16.31
N ASP A 360 -34.77 -9.31 15.51
CA ASP A 360 -35.52 -10.58 15.54
C ASP A 360 -35.44 -11.26 16.93
N THR A 361 -34.29 -11.14 17.60
CA THR A 361 -34.11 -11.64 18.96
C THR A 361 -34.96 -10.85 19.95
N ASN A 362 -34.98 -9.52 19.84
CA ASN A 362 -35.80 -8.66 20.68
C ASN A 362 -37.30 -8.92 20.49
N GLU A 363 -37.77 -9.13 19.26
CA GLU A 363 -39.19 -9.50 19.02
C GLU A 363 -39.58 -10.81 19.72
N LYS A 364 -38.70 -11.81 19.73
CA LYS A 364 -38.93 -13.06 20.48
C LYS A 364 -38.95 -12.84 21.98
N VAL A 365 -38.11 -11.95 22.51
CA VAL A 365 -38.09 -11.57 23.93
C VAL A 365 -39.36 -10.81 24.32
N ASP A 366 -39.84 -9.91 23.46
CA ASP A 366 -41.09 -9.19 23.66
C ASP A 366 -42.29 -10.14 23.63
N GLN A 367 -42.31 -11.11 22.71
CA GLN A 367 -43.33 -12.15 22.67
C GLN A 367 -43.32 -13.00 23.96
N ASN A 368 -42.14 -13.42 24.44
CA ASN A 368 -42.02 -14.12 25.71
C ASN A 368 -42.56 -13.27 26.87
N THR A 369 -42.33 -11.95 26.85
CA THR A 369 -42.84 -11.02 27.86
C THR A 369 -44.37 -10.93 27.82
N ALA A 370 -44.97 -10.90 26.62
CA ALA A 370 -46.41 -10.94 26.43
C ALA A 370 -47.04 -12.27 26.89
N ASP A 371 -46.38 -13.39 26.59
CA ASP A 371 -46.81 -14.72 27.03
C ASP A 371 -46.77 -14.85 28.55
N ILE A 372 -45.72 -14.34 29.20
CA ILE A 372 -45.61 -14.28 30.67
C ILE A 372 -46.76 -13.46 31.26
N THR A 373 -47.11 -12.32 30.64
CA THR A 373 -48.23 -11.48 31.08
C THR A 373 -49.55 -12.25 30.97
N THR A 374 -49.80 -12.90 29.84
CA THR A 374 -51.01 -13.72 29.61
C THR A 374 -51.11 -14.90 30.59
N ASN A 375 -49.99 -15.57 30.86
CA ASN A 375 -49.92 -16.64 31.86
C ASN A 375 -50.19 -16.10 33.26
N THR A 376 -49.68 -14.91 33.59
CA THR A 376 -49.94 -14.25 34.87
C THR A 376 -51.42 -13.92 35.03
N ASP A 377 -52.07 -13.37 33.99
CA ASP A 377 -53.51 -13.08 33.99
C ASP A 377 -54.34 -14.37 34.13
N SER A 378 -53.97 -15.44 33.44
CA SER A 378 -54.63 -16.75 33.55
C SER A 378 -54.49 -17.34 34.96
N ILE A 379 -53.33 -17.21 35.60
CA ILE A 379 -53.11 -17.62 36.99
C ILE A 379 -53.95 -16.77 37.95
N ASN A 380 -54.05 -15.46 37.71
CA ASN A 380 -54.90 -14.58 38.50
C ASN A 380 -56.38 -14.95 38.37
N GLN A 381 -56.86 -15.24 37.15
CA GLN A 381 -58.23 -15.70 36.92
C GLN A 381 -58.50 -17.05 37.60
N ASN A 382 -57.60 -18.02 37.48
CA ASN A 382 -57.71 -19.29 38.19
C ASN A 382 -57.78 -19.09 39.72
N THR A 383 -57.02 -18.12 40.25
CA THR A 383 -57.05 -17.76 41.68
C THR A 383 -58.43 -17.18 42.07
N THR A 384 -59.00 -16.29 41.25
CA THR A 384 -60.35 -15.76 41.43
C THR A 384 -61.42 -16.85 41.37
N ASP A 385 -61.34 -17.75 40.40
CA ASP A 385 -62.29 -18.85 40.23
C ASP A 385 -62.23 -19.84 41.42
N ILE A 386 -61.04 -20.14 41.93
CA ILE A 386 -60.87 -20.94 43.15
C ILE A 386 -61.51 -20.26 44.36
N ALA A 387 -61.34 -18.94 44.50
CA ALA A 387 -61.98 -18.18 45.58
C ALA A 387 -63.51 -18.20 45.45
N ALA A 388 -64.05 -18.05 44.24
CA ALA A 388 -65.49 -18.13 43.95
C ALA A 388 -66.04 -19.53 44.25
N ASN A 389 -65.37 -20.59 43.79
CA ASN A 389 -65.73 -21.98 44.11
C ASN A 389 -65.71 -22.23 45.61
N THR A 390 -64.72 -21.69 46.33
CA THR A 390 -64.65 -21.78 47.80
C THR A 390 -65.85 -21.10 48.46
N ALA A 391 -66.25 -19.91 47.98
CA ALA A 391 -67.44 -19.22 48.47
C ALA A 391 -68.73 -20.02 48.18
N SER A 392 -68.88 -20.58 46.98
CA SER A 392 -70.02 -21.44 46.62
C SER A 392 -70.08 -22.72 47.47
N ILE A 393 -68.95 -23.35 47.78
CA ILE A 393 -68.89 -24.51 48.68
C ILE A 393 -69.31 -24.12 50.10
N ASN A 394 -68.86 -22.96 50.60
CA ASN A 394 -69.28 -22.44 51.90
C ASN A 394 -70.79 -22.13 51.93
N GLN A 395 -71.34 -21.59 50.83
CA GLN A 395 -72.77 -21.36 50.68
C GLN A 395 -73.55 -22.69 50.68
N ASN A 396 -73.13 -23.67 49.87
CA ASN A 396 -73.74 -25.00 49.85
C ASN A 396 -73.72 -25.66 51.24
N THR A 397 -72.63 -25.48 52.00
CA THR A 397 -72.52 -25.97 53.38
C THR A 397 -73.55 -25.31 54.30
N THR A 398 -73.76 -24.00 54.14
CA THR A 398 -74.77 -23.21 54.88
C THR A 398 -76.20 -23.61 54.48
N ASP A 399 -76.44 -23.83 53.19
CA ASP A 399 -77.74 -24.25 52.66
C ASP A 399 -78.11 -25.66 53.14
N ILE A 400 -77.15 -26.59 53.21
CA ILE A 400 -77.34 -27.92 53.79
C ILE A 400 -77.72 -27.84 55.27
N ALA A 401 -77.05 -26.98 56.05
CA ALA A 401 -77.39 -26.74 57.45
C ALA A 401 -78.80 -26.14 57.61
N THR A 402 -79.18 -25.23 56.72
CA THR A 402 -80.52 -24.63 56.67
C THR A 402 -81.59 -25.64 56.29
N ASN A 403 -81.36 -26.46 55.27
CA ASN A 403 -82.27 -27.54 54.86
C ASN A 403 -82.48 -28.58 55.96
N THR A 404 -81.43 -28.91 56.71
CA THR A 404 -81.53 -29.78 57.89
C THR A 404 -82.46 -29.18 58.95
N THR A 405 -82.41 -27.87 59.16
CA THR A 405 -83.31 -27.15 60.07
C THR A 405 -84.75 -27.09 59.54
N ASN A 406 -84.93 -26.83 58.24
CA ASN A 406 -86.24 -26.78 57.59
C ASN A 406 -86.97 -28.14 57.61
N ILE A 407 -86.25 -29.24 57.41
CA ILE A 407 -86.81 -30.60 57.47
C ILE A 407 -87.31 -30.92 58.89
N ASN A 408 -86.57 -30.51 59.93
CA ASN A 408 -87.01 -30.67 61.32
C ASN A 408 -88.24 -29.81 61.66
N SER A 409 -88.35 -28.61 61.09
CA SER A 409 -89.54 -27.75 61.25
C SER A 409 -90.76 -28.29 60.50
N LEU A 410 -90.58 -28.83 59.29
CA LEU A 410 -91.65 -29.45 58.50
C LEU A 410 -92.22 -30.70 59.20
N SER A 411 -91.38 -31.47 59.89
CA SER A 411 -91.80 -32.60 60.71
C SER A 411 -92.69 -32.19 61.90
N ASN A 412 -92.56 -30.98 62.43
CA ASN A 412 -93.41 -30.47 63.51
C ASN A 412 -94.72 -29.85 62.99
N SER A 413 -94.71 -29.26 61.78
CA SER A 413 -95.92 -28.69 61.15
C SER A 413 -96.89 -29.75 60.61
N VAL A 414 -96.41 -30.93 60.23
CA VAL A 414 -97.27 -32.06 59.81
C VAL A 414 -98.08 -32.63 60.99
N THR A 415 -97.59 -32.51 62.22
CA THR A 415 -98.30 -32.94 63.44
C THR A 415 -99.43 -31.99 63.84
N THR A 416 -99.37 -30.71 63.45
CA THR A 416 -100.42 -29.71 63.70
C THR A 416 -101.52 -29.68 62.64
N LEU A 417 -101.26 -30.18 61.42
CA LEU A 417 -102.23 -30.12 60.31
C LEU A 417 -103.38 -31.15 60.44
N THR A 418 -103.24 -32.15 61.31
CA THR A 418 -104.32 -33.10 61.64
C THR A 418 -105.46 -32.47 62.47
N ASP A 419 -105.24 -31.32 63.11
CA ASP A 419 -106.24 -30.65 63.97
C ASP A 419 -107.01 -29.51 63.25
N ASP A 420 -106.52 -29.00 62.11
CA ASP A 420 -107.07 -27.82 61.41
C ASP A 420 -107.74 -28.13 60.04
N ALA A 421 -107.91 -29.40 59.68
CA ALA A 421 -108.51 -29.80 58.40
C ALA A 421 -110.05 -29.93 58.46
N LEU A 422 -110.74 -29.54 57.37
CA LEU A 422 -112.16 -29.88 57.15
C LEU A 422 -112.30 -31.39 56.95
N LEU A 423 -112.67 -32.10 58.01
CA LEU A 423 -112.75 -33.55 58.03
C LEU A 423 -114.12 -34.03 57.55
N TRP A 424 -114.10 -35.10 56.77
CA TRP A 424 -115.30 -35.81 56.37
C TRP A 424 -115.90 -36.54 57.57
N ASP A 425 -117.10 -36.12 58.01
CA ASP A 425 -117.83 -36.81 59.05
C ASP A 425 -118.61 -37.98 58.44
N GLY A 426 -118.08 -39.19 58.65
CA GLY A 426 -118.66 -40.43 58.15
C GLY A 426 -120.06 -40.75 58.69
N SER A 427 -120.50 -40.10 59.77
CA SER A 427 -121.84 -40.27 60.33
C SER A 427 -122.88 -39.29 59.76
N ALA A 428 -122.45 -38.11 59.30
CA ALA A 428 -123.30 -37.07 58.71
C ALA A 428 -123.31 -37.06 57.16
N SER A 429 -122.39 -37.79 56.52
CA SER A 429 -122.22 -37.81 55.05
C SER A 429 -122.03 -36.42 54.42
N ALA A 430 -121.34 -35.53 55.13
CA ALA A 430 -120.97 -34.19 54.67
C ALA A 430 -119.61 -33.77 55.26
N PHE A 431 -118.92 -32.83 54.61
CA PHE A 431 -117.75 -32.18 55.20
C PHE A 431 -118.21 -31.26 56.34
N SER A 432 -117.62 -31.41 57.52
CA SER A 432 -117.99 -30.64 58.71
C SER A 432 -117.08 -29.41 58.85
N ALA A 433 -117.66 -28.20 58.79
CA ALA A 433 -116.98 -26.94 59.09
C ALA A 433 -117.03 -26.58 60.59
N ASN A 434 -117.00 -27.60 61.44
CA ASN A 434 -117.04 -27.49 62.89
C ASN A 434 -115.62 -27.59 63.45
N HIS A 435 -115.10 -26.50 64.01
CA HIS A 435 -113.81 -26.48 64.71
C HIS A 435 -114.07 -26.26 66.20
N SER A 436 -113.59 -27.17 67.05
CA SER A 436 -113.72 -27.09 68.52
C SER A 436 -115.16 -26.92 69.06
N GLY A 437 -116.18 -27.40 68.33
CA GLY A 437 -117.58 -27.38 68.76
C GLY A 437 -118.42 -26.18 68.30
N SER A 438 -118.06 -25.46 67.22
CA SER A 438 -118.86 -24.37 66.62
C SER A 438 -118.70 -24.23 65.08
N ASP A 439 -119.77 -23.83 64.38
CA ASP A 439 -119.81 -23.71 62.91
C ASP A 439 -119.08 -22.44 62.40
N SER A 440 -118.25 -22.58 61.36
CA SER A 440 -117.40 -21.52 60.78
C SER A 440 -117.88 -20.93 59.44
N LYS A 441 -117.52 -19.68 59.11
CA LYS A 441 -117.78 -19.03 57.80
C LYS A 441 -116.95 -19.66 56.67
N ILE A 442 -117.54 -19.80 55.48
CA ILE A 442 -116.83 -20.11 54.23
C ILE A 442 -116.72 -18.81 53.40
N THR A 443 -115.55 -18.19 53.41
CA THR A 443 -115.21 -17.05 52.53
C THR A 443 -114.38 -17.56 51.33
N ASN A 444 -114.07 -16.71 50.33
CA ASN A 444 -113.41 -17.13 49.09
C ASN A 444 -114.17 -18.16 48.23
N LEU A 445 -115.50 -18.09 48.27
CA LEU A 445 -116.34 -18.86 47.38
C LEU A 445 -116.21 -18.32 45.94
N ALA A 446 -115.80 -19.19 45.01
CA ALA A 446 -115.73 -18.87 43.59
C ALA A 446 -117.11 -18.50 43.03
N ALA A 447 -117.10 -17.80 41.90
CA ALA A 447 -118.29 -17.33 41.22
C ALA A 447 -119.15 -18.53 40.78
N GLY A 448 -120.17 -18.90 41.55
CA GLY A 448 -121.02 -20.06 41.26
C GLY A 448 -121.84 -19.89 40.00
N THR A 449 -121.89 -20.92 39.15
CA THR A 449 -122.58 -20.87 37.86
C THR A 449 -124.00 -20.29 38.00
N LEU A 450 -124.32 -19.23 37.26
CA LEU A 450 -125.66 -18.59 37.28
C LEU A 450 -126.62 -19.34 36.34
N ALA A 451 -127.05 -20.55 36.73
CA ALA A 451 -127.99 -21.42 35.99
C ALA A 451 -129.09 -21.99 36.91
N ALA A 452 -130.26 -22.36 36.36
CA ALA A 452 -131.47 -22.71 37.14
C ALA A 452 -131.34 -23.98 38.00
N ASP A 453 -130.39 -24.85 37.68
CA ASP A 453 -130.05 -26.09 38.35
C ASP A 453 -128.68 -26.02 39.07
N SER A 454 -128.08 -24.82 39.12
CA SER A 454 -126.79 -24.64 39.77
C SER A 454 -126.91 -24.91 41.27
N THR A 455 -126.07 -25.85 41.73
CA THR A 455 -125.81 -26.09 43.15
C THR A 455 -124.50 -25.42 43.60
N ASP A 456 -123.88 -24.62 42.71
CA ASP A 456 -122.74 -23.80 43.06
C ASP A 456 -123.21 -22.64 43.95
N ALA A 457 -122.49 -22.38 45.03
CA ALA A 457 -122.79 -21.21 45.83
C ALA A 457 -122.28 -19.93 45.11
N VAL A 458 -123.15 -18.93 44.96
CA VAL A 458 -122.88 -17.67 44.24
C VAL A 458 -122.08 -16.67 45.08
N ASN A 459 -121.21 -15.87 44.44
CA ASN A 459 -120.38 -14.87 45.12
C ASN A 459 -120.77 -13.41 44.78
N GLY A 460 -120.30 -12.45 45.59
CA GLY A 460 -120.71 -11.05 45.47
C GLY A 460 -120.30 -10.29 44.19
N SER A 461 -119.36 -10.80 43.37
CA SER A 461 -118.79 -10.09 42.20
C SER A 461 -119.41 -10.47 40.85
N GLN A 462 -120.05 -11.64 40.77
CA GLN A 462 -120.89 -12.00 39.63
C GLN A 462 -122.04 -11.01 39.44
N LEU A 463 -122.33 -10.21 40.48
CA LEU A 463 -123.26 -9.08 40.47
C LEU A 463 -122.70 -7.80 39.78
N PHE A 464 -121.43 -7.75 39.36
CA PHE A 464 -120.79 -6.60 38.67
C PHE A 464 -120.38 -6.87 37.20
N ALA A 465 -120.25 -8.15 36.78
CA ALA A 465 -119.94 -8.57 35.40
C ALA A 465 -120.77 -7.89 34.30
N THR A 466 -121.96 -7.39 34.61
CA THR A 466 -122.93 -7.04 33.56
C THR A 466 -122.77 -5.62 33.00
N ASN A 467 -121.93 -4.74 33.58
CA ASN A 467 -122.09 -3.29 33.35
C ASN A 467 -121.02 -2.54 32.51
N GLU A 468 -119.74 -2.92 32.45
CA GLU A 468 -118.65 -2.03 31.91
C GLU A 468 -118.23 -2.30 30.45
N ASN A 469 -118.36 -3.52 29.95
CA ASN A 469 -117.92 -3.91 28.60
C ASN A 469 -118.76 -3.29 27.45
N VAL A 470 -119.59 -2.29 27.75
CA VAL A 470 -120.61 -1.72 26.88
C VAL A 470 -120.12 -0.68 25.87
N SER A 471 -119.12 0.17 26.10
CA SER A 471 -119.07 1.40 25.28
C SER A 471 -117.78 1.72 24.52
N GLN A 472 -116.60 1.36 25.03
CA GLN A 472 -115.37 2.07 24.60
C GLN A 472 -114.76 1.59 23.27
N ASN A 473 -114.76 0.29 23.01
CA ASN A 473 -113.91 -0.28 21.96
C ASN A 473 -114.34 0.05 20.52
N THR A 474 -115.57 0.56 20.31
CA THR A 474 -116.07 0.84 18.95
C THR A 474 -115.47 2.11 18.33
N THR A 475 -114.96 3.05 19.14
CA THR A 475 -114.53 4.39 18.67
C THR A 475 -113.09 4.42 18.13
N ASP A 476 -112.16 3.67 18.72
CA ASP A 476 -110.71 3.86 18.47
C ASP A 476 -110.24 3.33 17.11
N ILE A 477 -110.97 2.41 16.48
CA ILE A 477 -110.50 1.69 15.28
C ILE A 477 -110.52 2.56 14.01
N ALA A 478 -111.34 3.61 13.93
CA ALA A 478 -111.50 4.41 12.71
C ALA A 478 -110.29 5.33 12.39
N ALA A 479 -109.56 5.82 13.41
CA ALA A 479 -108.53 6.85 13.25
C ALA A 479 -107.20 6.35 12.63
N ASN A 480 -106.85 5.08 12.80
CA ASN A 480 -105.55 4.54 12.34
C ASN A 480 -105.44 4.38 10.81
N THR A 481 -106.54 4.45 10.08
CA THR A 481 -106.56 4.23 8.62
C THR A 481 -105.99 5.43 7.84
N ASP A 482 -106.13 6.66 8.33
CA ASP A 482 -105.72 7.87 7.60
C ASP A 482 -104.20 8.12 7.58
N SER A 483 -103.48 7.72 8.64
CA SER A 483 -102.03 7.98 8.75
C SER A 483 -101.15 7.18 7.77
N ILE A 484 -101.64 6.04 7.25
CA ILE A 484 -100.86 5.17 6.35
C ILE A 484 -100.73 5.75 4.94
N ASN A 485 -101.68 6.58 4.48
CA ASN A 485 -101.69 7.13 3.12
C ASN A 485 -100.58 8.17 2.87
N GLN A 486 -100.15 8.92 3.90
CA GLN A 486 -99.16 9.99 3.74
C GLN A 486 -97.73 9.47 3.43
N ASN A 487 -97.33 8.35 4.03
CA ASN A 487 -96.00 7.74 3.82
C ASN A 487 -95.75 7.24 2.40
N THR A 488 -96.80 7.02 1.60
CA THR A 488 -96.69 6.59 0.20
C THR A 488 -96.24 7.74 -0.73
N THR A 489 -96.48 9.00 -0.35
CA THR A 489 -96.21 10.17 -1.23
C THR A 489 -94.72 10.55 -1.27
N ASP A 490 -93.99 10.41 -0.17
CA ASP A 490 -92.58 10.84 -0.08
C ASP A 490 -91.62 9.97 -0.91
N ILE A 491 -91.94 8.68 -1.12
CA ILE A 491 -91.15 7.74 -1.93
C ILE A 491 -91.21 8.09 -3.44
N ALA A 492 -92.28 8.74 -3.90
CA ALA A 492 -92.45 9.11 -5.31
C ALA A 492 -91.47 10.21 -5.79
N THR A 493 -91.02 11.10 -4.90
CA THR A 493 -90.19 12.26 -5.28
C THR A 493 -88.73 11.89 -5.57
N ASN A 494 -88.16 10.91 -4.87
CA ASN A 494 -86.77 10.45 -5.09
C ASN A 494 -86.59 9.70 -6.42
N THR A 495 -87.66 9.17 -7.01
CA THR A 495 -87.64 8.46 -8.30
C THR A 495 -87.45 9.41 -9.49
N THR A 496 -87.88 10.67 -9.39
CA THR A 496 -87.85 11.65 -10.49
C THR A 496 -86.44 12.20 -10.78
N ASN A 497 -85.59 12.35 -9.76
CA ASN A 497 -84.23 12.90 -9.92
C ASN A 497 -83.25 11.96 -10.62
N ILE A 498 -83.47 10.64 -10.53
CA ILE A 498 -82.60 9.61 -11.13
C ILE A 498 -82.89 9.42 -12.63
N ASN A 499 -84.11 9.73 -13.08
CA ASN A 499 -84.49 9.61 -14.50
C ASN A 499 -83.98 10.75 -15.39
N SER A 500 -83.67 11.93 -14.86
CA SER A 500 -83.14 13.06 -15.67
C SER A 500 -81.68 12.91 -16.08
N LEU A 501 -80.89 12.07 -15.41
CA LEU A 501 -79.48 11.82 -15.75
C LEU A 501 -79.31 10.68 -16.78
N SER A 502 -80.32 9.83 -16.94
CA SER A 502 -80.27 8.65 -17.83
C SER A 502 -80.61 8.96 -19.30
N ASN A 503 -81.24 10.10 -19.62
CA ASN A 503 -81.72 10.40 -20.98
C ASN A 503 -80.82 11.32 -21.84
N SER A 504 -79.74 11.89 -21.28
CA SER A 504 -78.77 12.68 -22.07
C SER A 504 -77.63 11.85 -22.68
N VAL A 505 -77.51 10.56 -22.31
CA VAL A 505 -76.42 9.68 -22.78
C VAL A 505 -76.84 8.82 -23.98
N THR A 506 -78.11 8.85 -24.40
CA THR A 506 -78.66 8.00 -25.48
C THR A 506 -78.89 8.69 -26.84
N THR A 507 -78.46 9.94 -27.05
CA THR A 507 -78.65 10.67 -28.33
C THR A 507 -77.35 11.12 -29.03
N LEU A 508 -76.23 10.47 -28.76
CA LEU A 508 -74.92 10.79 -29.35
C LEU A 508 -74.35 9.68 -30.27
N THR A 509 -75.21 8.81 -30.79
CA THR A 509 -74.84 7.60 -31.54
C THR A 509 -75.15 7.60 -33.04
N ASP A 510 -75.71 8.68 -33.61
CA ASP A 510 -76.10 8.73 -35.04
C ASP A 510 -75.24 9.64 -35.96
N ASP A 511 -74.23 10.37 -35.47
CA ASP A 511 -73.41 11.32 -36.29
C ASP A 511 -71.88 11.27 -36.07
N ALA A 512 -71.34 10.17 -35.51
CA ALA A 512 -69.89 10.02 -35.25
C ALA A 512 -69.26 8.89 -36.07
N LEU A 513 -67.98 9.04 -36.47
CA LEU A 513 -67.17 7.97 -37.05
C LEU A 513 -67.11 6.79 -36.07
N LEU A 514 -67.91 5.76 -36.34
CA LEU A 514 -67.97 4.57 -35.50
C LEU A 514 -66.76 3.68 -35.78
N TRP A 515 -66.11 3.26 -34.70
CA TRP A 515 -65.05 2.25 -34.72
C TRP A 515 -65.66 0.88 -35.05
N ASP A 516 -65.24 0.28 -36.17
CA ASP A 516 -65.61 -1.08 -36.53
C ASP A 516 -64.65 -2.06 -35.85
N GLY A 517 -65.12 -2.67 -34.75
CA GLY A 517 -64.35 -3.63 -33.96
C GLY A 517 -63.98 -4.92 -34.70
N SER A 518 -64.58 -5.21 -35.85
CA SER A 518 -64.22 -6.37 -36.69
C SER A 518 -63.13 -6.06 -37.72
N ALA A 519 -63.01 -4.79 -38.15
CA ALA A 519 -61.99 -4.32 -39.10
C ALA A 519 -60.80 -3.61 -38.44
N SER A 520 -60.87 -3.33 -37.12
CA SER A 520 -59.88 -2.54 -36.37
C SER A 520 -59.58 -1.18 -37.03
N ALA A 521 -60.61 -0.50 -37.56
CA ALA A 521 -60.49 0.82 -38.18
C ALA A 521 -61.79 1.65 -38.03
N PHE A 522 -61.67 2.99 -38.09
CA PHE A 522 -62.82 3.89 -38.18
C PHE A 522 -63.45 3.80 -39.57
N SER A 523 -64.76 3.53 -39.64
CA SER A 523 -65.47 3.38 -40.91
C SER A 523 -66.22 4.67 -41.27
N ALA A 524 -65.90 5.27 -42.42
CA ALA A 524 -66.64 6.40 -42.99
C ALA A 524 -67.89 5.97 -43.80
N LYS A 525 -68.34 4.72 -43.65
CA LYS A 525 -69.53 4.21 -44.33
C LYS A 525 -70.79 4.71 -43.60
N HIS A 526 -71.65 5.42 -44.32
CA HIS A 526 -72.98 5.80 -43.86
C HIS A 526 -74.00 5.00 -44.67
N ASN A 527 -74.86 4.21 -44.02
CA ASN A 527 -75.83 3.30 -44.66
C ASN A 527 -75.22 2.32 -45.69
N GLY A 528 -74.02 1.79 -45.40
CA GLY A 528 -73.41 0.69 -46.14
C GLY A 528 -72.67 1.05 -47.45
N SER A 529 -72.52 2.33 -47.79
CA SER A 529 -71.73 2.80 -48.95
C SER A 529 -70.52 3.63 -48.53
N ASP A 530 -69.41 3.53 -49.28
CA ASP A 530 -68.21 4.34 -49.05
C ASP A 530 -68.50 5.83 -49.33
N SER A 531 -68.17 6.70 -48.38
CA SER A 531 -68.33 8.15 -48.50
C SER A 531 -66.99 8.82 -48.79
N LYS A 532 -66.99 9.93 -49.54
CA LYS A 532 -65.79 10.75 -49.74
C LYS A 532 -65.51 11.58 -48.49
N ILE A 533 -64.28 11.52 -47.98
CA ILE A 533 -63.77 12.47 -46.98
C ILE A 533 -63.23 13.69 -47.72
N THR A 534 -64.01 14.76 -47.81
CA THR A 534 -63.62 16.02 -48.46
C THR A 534 -63.17 17.06 -47.44
N ASN A 535 -62.38 18.06 -47.86
CA ASN A 535 -61.68 19.05 -46.99
C ASN A 535 -60.53 18.46 -46.14
N LEU A 536 -59.90 17.41 -46.65
CA LEU A 536 -58.66 16.85 -46.08
C LEU A 536 -57.46 17.72 -46.46
N ALA A 537 -56.81 18.34 -45.47
CA ALA A 537 -55.53 19.01 -45.65
C ALA A 537 -54.47 18.02 -46.17
N ALA A 538 -53.45 18.50 -46.90
CA ALA A 538 -52.40 17.60 -47.40
C ALA A 538 -51.69 16.93 -46.21
N GLY A 539 -51.76 15.60 -46.14
CA GLY A 539 -51.18 14.83 -45.05
C GLY A 539 -49.66 14.90 -45.05
N THR A 540 -49.02 14.72 -43.91
CA THR A 540 -47.55 14.70 -43.84
C THR A 540 -47.02 13.46 -44.56
N LEU A 541 -46.06 13.63 -45.50
CA LEU A 541 -45.43 12.50 -46.20
C LEU A 541 -44.19 12.04 -45.42
N ALA A 542 -44.38 11.22 -44.39
CA ALA A 542 -43.35 10.60 -43.55
C ALA A 542 -43.61 9.10 -43.36
N ALA A 543 -42.57 8.31 -43.06
CA ALA A 543 -42.65 6.84 -43.03
C ALA A 543 -43.58 6.26 -41.95
N ASP A 544 -43.85 7.02 -40.90
CA ASP A 544 -44.75 6.71 -39.78
C ASP A 544 -46.03 7.56 -39.80
N SER A 545 -46.23 8.37 -40.85
CA SER A 545 -47.41 9.21 -40.97
C SER A 545 -48.66 8.35 -41.09
N THR A 546 -49.59 8.58 -40.17
CA THR A 546 -50.95 8.03 -40.24
C THR A 546 -51.92 9.02 -40.88
N ASP A 547 -51.43 10.14 -41.44
CA ASP A 547 -52.27 11.14 -42.10
C ASP A 547 -52.81 10.60 -43.43
N ALA A 548 -54.09 10.87 -43.73
CA ALA A 548 -54.64 10.55 -45.04
C ALA A 548 -54.07 11.50 -46.11
N VAL A 549 -53.63 10.96 -47.25
CA VAL A 549 -53.15 11.76 -48.39
C VAL A 549 -54.30 12.18 -49.29
N ASN A 550 -54.23 13.41 -49.82
CA ASN A 550 -55.27 13.94 -50.71
C ASN A 550 -54.85 13.89 -52.19
N GLY A 551 -55.78 14.25 -53.09
CA GLY A 551 -55.59 14.13 -54.53
C GLY A 551 -54.45 14.98 -55.12
N SER A 552 -54.04 16.09 -54.49
CA SER A 552 -52.93 16.90 -55.01
C SER A 552 -51.56 16.25 -54.72
N GLN A 553 -51.43 15.53 -53.61
CA GLN A 553 -50.23 14.76 -53.27
C GLN A 553 -50.02 13.56 -54.21
N LEU A 554 -51.11 12.92 -54.62
CA LEU A 554 -51.07 11.83 -55.59
C LEU A 554 -50.77 12.34 -57.02
N PHE A 555 -51.26 13.53 -57.40
CA PHE A 555 -50.95 14.15 -58.70
C PHE A 555 -49.47 14.52 -58.84
N ALA A 556 -48.85 15.11 -57.80
CA ALA A 556 -47.41 15.41 -57.81
C ALA A 556 -46.55 14.14 -57.93
N THR A 557 -46.98 13.04 -57.34
CA THR A 557 -46.35 11.73 -57.51
C THR A 557 -46.39 11.26 -58.97
N ASN A 558 -47.52 11.45 -59.65
CA ASN A 558 -47.66 11.05 -61.06
C ASN A 558 -46.81 11.88 -62.04
N GLU A 559 -46.65 13.18 -61.80
CA GLU A 559 -45.73 14.03 -62.60
C GLU A 559 -44.27 13.56 -62.47
N ASN A 560 -43.84 13.23 -61.24
CA ASN A 560 -42.51 12.67 -61.00
C ASN A 560 -42.28 11.31 -61.69
N VAL A 561 -43.32 10.46 -61.77
CA VAL A 561 -43.26 9.18 -62.51
C VAL A 561 -43.11 9.40 -64.02
N SER A 562 -43.72 10.43 -64.58
CA SER A 562 -43.56 10.82 -66.00
C SER A 562 -42.13 11.31 -66.30
N GLN A 563 -41.56 12.15 -65.42
CA GLN A 563 -40.16 12.58 -65.53
C GLN A 563 -39.18 11.40 -65.41
N ASN A 564 -39.40 10.48 -64.48
CA ASN A 564 -38.60 9.26 -64.34
C ASN A 564 -38.56 8.43 -65.63
N THR A 565 -39.65 8.40 -66.41
CA THR A 565 -39.69 7.66 -67.68
C THR A 565 -38.77 8.31 -68.73
N THR A 566 -38.67 9.65 -68.73
CA THR A 566 -37.75 10.40 -69.60
C THR A 566 -36.29 10.18 -69.18
N ASP A 567 -36.01 10.24 -67.88
CA ASP A 567 -34.67 10.05 -67.34
C ASP A 567 -34.15 8.62 -67.57
N ILE A 568 -35.02 7.60 -67.48
CA ILE A 568 -34.67 6.20 -67.79
C ILE A 568 -34.20 6.04 -69.24
N THR A 569 -34.79 6.78 -70.18
CA THR A 569 -34.39 6.74 -71.59
C THR A 569 -33.00 7.34 -71.79
N ALA A 570 -32.71 8.51 -71.19
CA ALA A 570 -31.39 9.14 -71.25
C ALA A 570 -30.29 8.31 -70.54
N ASN A 571 -30.65 7.65 -69.44
CA ASN A 571 -29.75 6.73 -68.74
C ASN A 571 -29.41 5.50 -69.60
N THR A 572 -30.35 4.99 -70.39
CA THR A 572 -30.12 3.86 -71.29
C THR A 572 -29.08 4.19 -72.36
N ASP A 573 -29.14 5.39 -72.95
CA ASP A 573 -28.15 5.83 -73.93
C ASP A 573 -26.76 6.03 -73.31
N SER A 574 -26.71 6.60 -72.10
CA SER A 574 -25.45 6.75 -71.35
C SER A 574 -24.83 5.40 -70.96
N ILE A 575 -25.65 4.41 -70.61
CA ILE A 575 -25.20 3.03 -70.32
C ILE A 575 -24.59 2.37 -71.56
N ASN A 576 -25.17 2.58 -72.74
CA ASN A 576 -24.62 2.05 -73.98
C ASN A 576 -23.26 2.67 -74.34
N GLN A 577 -23.08 3.98 -74.10
CA GLN A 577 -21.78 4.64 -74.26
C GLN A 577 -20.76 4.13 -73.24
N ASN A 578 -21.15 4.02 -71.97
CA ASN A 578 -20.29 3.46 -70.93
C ASN A 578 -19.86 2.01 -71.24
N THR A 579 -20.74 1.20 -71.84
CA THR A 579 -20.41 -0.18 -72.25
C THR A 579 -19.28 -0.20 -73.29
N THR A 580 -19.27 0.76 -74.21
CA THR A 580 -18.22 0.90 -75.24
C THR A 580 -16.89 1.36 -74.62
N ASP A 581 -16.95 2.33 -73.68
CA ASP A 581 -15.76 2.82 -72.98
C ASP A 581 -15.15 1.74 -72.06
N ILE A 582 -16.00 0.92 -71.42
CA ILE A 582 -15.57 -0.24 -70.61
C ILE A 582 -14.81 -1.26 -71.47
N ALA A 583 -15.26 -1.55 -72.69
CA ALA A 583 -14.56 -2.48 -73.58
C ALA A 583 -13.15 -1.97 -73.96
N THR A 584 -13.02 -0.66 -74.19
CA THR A 584 -11.73 -0.02 -74.47
C THR A 584 -10.82 -0.03 -73.25
N ASN A 585 -11.34 0.31 -72.07
CA ASN A 585 -10.60 0.25 -70.81
C ASN A 585 -10.17 -1.18 -70.46
N THR A 586 -11.00 -2.19 -70.74
CA THR A 586 -10.65 -3.61 -70.53
C THR A 586 -9.38 -4.01 -71.28
N THR A 587 -9.24 -3.54 -72.53
CA THR A 587 -8.04 -3.83 -73.34
C THR A 587 -6.79 -3.14 -72.79
N SER A 588 -6.91 -1.88 -72.37
CA SER A 588 -5.80 -1.12 -71.76
C SER A 588 -5.39 -1.69 -70.40
N ILE A 589 -6.37 -2.11 -69.58
CA ILE A 589 -6.14 -2.77 -68.29
C ILE A 589 -5.39 -4.10 -68.48
N ASN A 590 -5.73 -4.90 -69.49
CA ASN A 590 -5.03 -6.16 -69.73
C ASN A 590 -3.55 -5.98 -70.09
N ASN A 591 -3.21 -4.95 -70.86
CA ASN A 591 -1.81 -4.64 -71.19
C ASN A 591 -1.03 -4.12 -69.97
N LEU A 592 -1.68 -3.29 -69.14
CA LEU A 592 -1.11 -2.85 -67.87
C LEU A 592 -0.93 -4.03 -66.91
N SER A 593 -1.91 -4.94 -66.84
CA SER A 593 -1.89 -6.14 -66.00
C SER A 593 -0.69 -7.03 -66.32
N ASN A 594 -0.39 -7.27 -67.60
CA ASN A 594 0.76 -8.09 -67.98
C ASN A 594 2.10 -7.48 -67.54
N SER A 595 2.23 -6.16 -67.64
CA SER A 595 3.43 -5.44 -67.19
C SER A 595 3.55 -5.45 -65.65
N VAL A 596 2.43 -5.34 -64.95
CA VAL A 596 2.36 -5.49 -63.48
C VAL A 596 2.75 -6.91 -63.08
N THR A 597 2.24 -7.96 -63.74
CA THR A 597 2.59 -9.36 -63.44
C THR A 597 4.10 -9.60 -63.51
N THR A 598 4.80 -9.07 -64.50
CA THR A 598 6.28 -9.19 -64.56
C THR A 598 7.02 -8.43 -63.45
N LEU A 599 6.45 -7.34 -62.94
CA LEU A 599 7.02 -6.64 -61.77
C LEU A 599 6.75 -7.40 -60.47
N THR A 600 5.60 -8.07 -60.38
CA THR A 600 5.16 -8.92 -59.27
C THR A 600 6.07 -10.15 -59.06
N ASP A 601 6.68 -10.68 -60.12
CA ASP A 601 7.57 -11.86 -59.99
C ASP A 601 8.99 -11.51 -59.47
N ASP A 602 9.43 -10.26 -59.65
CA ASP A 602 10.80 -9.83 -59.36
C ASP A 602 10.94 -8.87 -58.16
N ALA A 603 9.86 -8.28 -57.67
CA ALA A 603 9.91 -7.35 -56.53
C ALA A 603 9.87 -8.07 -55.17
N LEU A 604 10.20 -7.34 -54.10
CA LEU A 604 9.78 -7.69 -52.74
C LEU A 604 8.32 -7.24 -52.61
N LEU A 605 7.40 -8.19 -52.45
CA LEU A 605 5.96 -7.91 -52.47
C LEU A 605 5.45 -7.74 -51.06
N TRP A 606 4.72 -6.66 -50.80
CA TRP A 606 4.00 -6.52 -49.54
C TRP A 606 2.92 -7.60 -49.43
N ASP A 607 3.04 -8.45 -48.41
CA ASP A 607 2.05 -9.46 -48.05
C ASP A 607 1.17 -8.90 -46.92
N ALA A 608 -0.06 -8.53 -47.28
CA ALA A 608 -1.01 -7.90 -46.38
C ALA A 608 -1.51 -8.82 -45.26
N ALA A 609 -1.45 -10.15 -45.41
CA ALA A 609 -1.81 -11.08 -44.33
C ALA A 609 -0.73 -11.13 -43.24
N SER A 610 0.53 -10.92 -43.63
CA SER A 610 1.68 -10.88 -42.72
C SER A 610 2.07 -9.47 -42.27
N GLY A 611 1.58 -8.43 -42.96
CA GLY A 611 1.96 -7.05 -42.72
C GLY A 611 3.44 -6.76 -42.99
N ALA A 612 4.07 -7.46 -43.95
CA ALA A 612 5.50 -7.34 -44.24
C ALA A 612 5.83 -7.55 -45.72
N PHE A 613 6.99 -7.06 -46.17
CA PHE A 613 7.52 -7.37 -47.50
C PHE A 613 8.06 -8.81 -47.55
N ASN A 614 7.50 -9.62 -48.45
CA ASN A 614 7.78 -11.02 -48.64
C ASN A 614 8.85 -11.24 -49.73
N ALA A 615 9.92 -11.96 -49.37
CA ALA A 615 11.03 -12.32 -50.26
C ALA A 615 10.91 -13.76 -50.83
N ASN A 616 9.75 -14.38 -50.71
CA ASN A 616 9.50 -15.72 -51.23
C ASN A 616 9.32 -15.68 -52.75
N ARG A 617 10.12 -16.47 -53.48
CA ARG A 617 9.98 -16.67 -54.93
C ARG A 617 9.68 -18.15 -55.18
N ASN A 618 8.51 -18.44 -55.75
CA ASN A 618 8.07 -19.81 -56.10
C ASN A 618 8.09 -20.80 -54.92
N GLY A 619 7.66 -20.37 -53.73
CA GLY A 619 7.53 -21.22 -52.54
C GLY A 619 8.80 -21.41 -51.72
N ASN A 620 9.93 -20.77 -52.10
CA ASN A 620 11.17 -20.79 -51.35
C ASN A 620 11.56 -19.39 -50.86
N ALA A 621 11.89 -19.27 -49.57
CA ALA A 621 12.44 -18.04 -49.00
C ALA A 621 13.79 -17.69 -49.67
N SER A 622 13.91 -16.47 -50.20
CA SER A 622 15.16 -15.99 -50.81
C SER A 622 15.98 -15.17 -49.82
N LYS A 623 17.32 -15.17 -49.98
CA LYS A 623 18.21 -14.30 -49.18
C LYS A 623 18.09 -12.86 -49.63
N ILE A 624 17.91 -11.94 -48.68
CA ILE A 624 18.12 -10.51 -48.88
C ILE A 624 19.58 -10.20 -48.51
N ILE A 625 20.41 -9.86 -49.48
CA ILE A 625 21.84 -9.52 -49.29
C ILE A 625 22.05 -8.00 -49.37
N ASN A 626 23.17 -7.50 -48.83
CA ASN A 626 23.49 -6.06 -48.73
C ASN A 626 22.54 -5.23 -47.84
N VAL A 627 21.96 -5.85 -46.82
CA VAL A 627 21.25 -5.13 -45.76
C VAL A 627 22.29 -4.47 -44.85
N ALA A 628 22.29 -3.13 -44.80
CA ALA A 628 23.12 -2.37 -43.87
C ALA A 628 22.74 -2.71 -42.42
N ALA A 629 23.59 -2.39 -41.45
CA ALA A 629 23.19 -2.51 -40.04
C ALA A 629 22.01 -1.56 -39.79
N GLY A 630 20.85 -2.10 -39.40
CA GLY A 630 19.67 -1.32 -39.06
C GLY A 630 19.88 -0.51 -37.79
N ASP A 631 19.16 0.57 -37.59
CA ASP A 631 19.22 1.27 -36.31
C ASP A 631 18.66 0.37 -35.17
N LEU A 632 19.31 0.35 -34.02
CA LEU A 632 18.92 -0.45 -32.84
C LEU A 632 18.24 0.46 -31.80
N SER A 633 17.16 1.11 -32.20
CA SER A 633 16.30 1.94 -31.35
C SER A 633 14.92 1.29 -31.15
N GLU A 634 14.21 1.67 -30.09
CA GLU A 634 12.93 1.05 -29.68
C GLU A 634 11.84 1.13 -30.76
N ASP A 635 11.86 2.19 -31.57
CA ASP A 635 10.90 2.42 -32.66
C ASP A 635 11.43 2.03 -34.04
N SER A 636 12.64 1.44 -34.11
CA SER A 636 13.25 1.09 -35.38
C SER A 636 12.46 -0.01 -36.08
N THR A 637 12.12 0.24 -37.34
CA THR A 637 11.53 -0.75 -38.26
C THR A 637 12.56 -1.27 -39.25
N ASP A 638 13.84 -0.95 -39.04
CA ASP A 638 14.92 -1.40 -39.90
C ASP A 638 15.15 -2.90 -39.77
N ALA A 639 15.47 -3.54 -40.90
CA ALA A 639 15.86 -4.94 -40.90
C ALA A 639 17.24 -5.09 -40.23
N VAL A 640 17.29 -5.75 -39.07
CA VAL A 640 18.56 -6.10 -38.43
C VAL A 640 19.30 -7.16 -39.24
N ASN A 641 20.60 -6.95 -39.45
CA ASN A 641 21.40 -7.90 -40.21
C ASN A 641 22.01 -9.00 -39.33
N GLY A 642 22.60 -10.03 -39.95
CA GLY A 642 23.17 -11.18 -39.23
C GLY A 642 24.25 -10.82 -38.21
N SER A 643 25.03 -9.75 -38.43
CA SER A 643 26.04 -9.29 -37.44
C SER A 643 25.40 -8.68 -36.19
N GLN A 644 24.29 -7.94 -36.33
CA GLN A 644 23.58 -7.35 -35.19
C GLN A 644 22.90 -8.42 -34.35
N LEU A 645 22.26 -9.42 -34.99
CA LEU A 645 21.68 -10.55 -34.28
C LEU A 645 22.74 -11.40 -33.57
N TYR A 646 23.92 -11.57 -34.18
CA TYR A 646 25.04 -12.28 -33.56
C TYR A 646 25.55 -11.57 -32.30
N GLU A 647 25.68 -10.23 -32.34
CA GLU A 647 26.09 -9.45 -31.16
C GLU A 647 25.04 -9.51 -30.03
N THR A 648 23.75 -9.42 -30.37
CA THR A 648 22.66 -9.62 -29.41
C THR A 648 22.70 -11.03 -28.80
N ASN A 649 22.92 -12.07 -29.62
CA ASN A 649 23.00 -13.45 -29.12
C ASN A 649 24.18 -13.64 -28.15
N GLN A 650 25.34 -13.01 -28.38
CA GLN A 650 26.43 -13.07 -27.42
C GLN A 650 26.08 -12.39 -26.08
N LYS A 651 25.32 -11.29 -26.10
CA LYS A 651 24.82 -10.65 -24.87
C LYS A 651 23.77 -11.51 -24.16
N VAL A 652 22.91 -12.20 -24.93
CA VAL A 652 21.95 -13.18 -24.39
C VAL A 652 22.67 -14.36 -23.73
N ASP A 653 23.70 -14.93 -24.36
CA ASP A 653 24.49 -16.03 -23.80
C ASP A 653 25.21 -15.61 -22.50
N GLN A 654 25.73 -14.37 -22.44
CA GLN A 654 26.30 -13.79 -21.22
C GLN A 654 25.24 -13.63 -20.13
N ASN A 655 24.04 -13.15 -20.46
CA ASN A 655 22.94 -13.06 -19.51
C ASN A 655 22.48 -14.43 -19.03
N THR A 656 22.40 -15.44 -19.91
CA THR A 656 22.08 -16.82 -19.53
C THR A 656 23.11 -17.38 -18.55
N SER A 657 24.40 -17.10 -18.77
CA SER A 657 25.47 -17.51 -17.86
C SER A 657 25.37 -16.80 -16.50
N ALA A 658 25.14 -15.48 -16.49
CA ALA A 658 24.96 -14.70 -15.26
C ALA A 658 23.72 -15.14 -14.47
N ILE A 659 22.62 -15.47 -15.15
CA ILE A 659 21.41 -16.03 -14.52
C ILE A 659 21.70 -17.39 -13.90
N ALA A 660 22.48 -18.25 -14.54
CA ALA A 660 22.88 -19.54 -13.97
C ALA A 660 23.73 -19.37 -12.69
N ASP A 661 24.64 -18.40 -12.66
CA ASP A 661 25.46 -18.08 -11.48
C ASP A 661 24.62 -17.50 -10.33
N ILE A 662 23.67 -16.61 -10.64
CA ILE A 662 22.71 -16.07 -9.67
C ILE A 662 21.84 -17.20 -9.11
N ASN A 663 21.33 -18.09 -9.97
CA ASN A 663 20.49 -19.20 -9.54
C ASN A 663 21.27 -20.19 -8.63
N THR A 664 22.55 -20.41 -8.93
CA THR A 664 23.45 -21.19 -8.07
C THR A 664 23.65 -20.50 -6.72
N SER A 665 23.85 -19.18 -6.71
CA SER A 665 24.00 -18.39 -5.49
C SER A 665 22.73 -18.39 -4.62
N ILE A 666 21.54 -18.27 -5.24
CA ILE A 666 20.24 -18.37 -4.56
C ILE A 666 20.04 -19.76 -3.98
N THR A 667 20.38 -20.82 -4.72
CA THR A 667 20.27 -22.21 -4.25
C THR A 667 21.18 -22.47 -3.04
N ASN A 668 22.37 -21.87 -3.02
CA ASN A 668 23.27 -21.94 -1.86
C ASN A 668 22.71 -21.16 -0.68
N LEU A 669 22.18 -19.95 -0.88
CA LEU A 669 21.55 -19.16 0.17
C LEU A 669 20.28 -19.82 0.75
N SER A 670 19.50 -20.54 -0.06
CA SER A 670 18.38 -21.34 0.45
C SER A 670 18.83 -22.56 1.24
N SER A 671 20.05 -23.06 0.96
CA SER A 671 20.60 -24.20 1.69
C SER A 671 21.23 -23.79 3.02
N ASP A 672 21.65 -22.53 3.20
CA ASP A 672 22.40 -22.07 4.38
C ASP A 672 21.61 -21.17 5.36
N ASN A 673 20.33 -20.87 5.09
CA ASN A 673 19.49 -20.01 5.95
C ASN A 673 18.55 -20.79 6.90
N LEU A 674 17.99 -20.09 7.90
CA LEU A 674 16.82 -20.56 8.66
C LEU A 674 15.59 -20.46 7.76
N SER A 675 15.22 -21.56 7.10
CA SER A 675 14.12 -21.58 6.13
C SER A 675 12.78 -21.83 6.83
N TRP A 676 11.77 -21.05 6.47
CA TRP A 676 10.39 -21.30 6.88
C TRP A 676 9.90 -22.62 6.28
N ASN A 677 9.53 -23.56 7.14
CA ASN A 677 8.91 -24.82 6.74
C ASN A 677 7.39 -24.64 6.78
N GLU A 678 6.75 -24.55 5.62
CA GLU A 678 5.30 -24.38 5.50
C GLU A 678 4.50 -25.56 6.07
N THR A 679 5.07 -26.77 6.09
CA THR A 679 4.37 -27.95 6.63
C THR A 679 4.28 -27.90 8.16
N THR A 680 5.29 -27.32 8.82
CA THR A 680 5.33 -27.19 10.28
C THR A 680 5.03 -25.78 10.78
N SER A 681 4.73 -24.85 9.88
CA SER A 681 4.54 -23.42 10.14
C SER A 681 5.62 -22.86 11.09
N SER A 682 6.89 -23.16 10.83
CA SER A 682 8.01 -22.77 11.70
C SER A 682 9.33 -22.61 10.95
N PHE A 683 10.22 -21.76 11.46
CA PHE A 683 11.59 -21.66 10.95
C PHE A 683 12.40 -22.90 11.31
N SER A 684 13.01 -23.54 10.30
CA SER A 684 13.80 -24.75 10.45
C SER A 684 15.28 -24.48 10.23
N ALA A 685 16.11 -24.93 11.17
CA ALA A 685 17.56 -25.01 11.02
C ALA A 685 18.03 -26.32 10.36
N SER A 686 17.10 -27.17 9.89
CA SER A 686 17.45 -28.42 9.22
C SER A 686 17.76 -28.15 7.76
N HIS A 687 19.05 -28.06 7.42
CA HIS A 687 19.58 -27.80 6.07
C HIS A 687 19.38 -29.02 5.14
N GLY A 688 18.14 -29.44 4.91
CA GLY A 688 17.79 -30.57 4.02
C GLY A 688 18.19 -31.97 4.52
N SER A 689 18.66 -32.09 5.76
CA SER A 689 19.00 -33.34 6.44
C SER A 689 18.16 -33.51 7.70
N SER A 690 17.81 -34.74 8.09
CA SER A 690 17.12 -35.05 9.35
C SER A 690 17.99 -34.86 10.60
N THR A 691 19.17 -34.26 10.46
CA THR A 691 20.08 -33.94 11.55
C THR A 691 19.72 -32.59 12.16
N THR A 692 19.57 -32.51 13.47
CA THR A 692 19.39 -31.25 14.21
C THR A 692 20.68 -30.44 14.20
N ASN A 693 20.66 -29.23 13.66
CA ASN A 693 21.81 -28.31 13.65
C ASN A 693 21.77 -27.36 14.86
N LYS A 694 22.95 -26.99 15.37
CA LYS A 694 23.07 -26.04 16.49
C LYS A 694 22.91 -24.60 15.99
N ILE A 695 22.07 -23.81 16.65
CA ILE A 695 22.03 -22.35 16.50
C ILE A 695 22.93 -21.77 17.61
N THR A 696 24.10 -21.24 17.24
CA THR A 696 25.04 -20.59 18.17
C THR A 696 24.83 -19.08 18.20
N ASN A 697 25.26 -18.40 19.27
CA ASN A 697 25.09 -16.94 19.46
C ASN A 697 23.63 -16.47 19.64
N VAL A 698 22.77 -17.32 20.20
CA VAL A 698 21.43 -16.90 20.65
C VAL A 698 21.60 -16.07 21.93
N ALA A 699 21.23 -14.78 21.88
CA ALA A 699 21.21 -13.91 23.05
C ALA A 699 20.25 -14.46 24.12
N ALA A 700 20.43 -14.06 25.38
CA ALA A 700 19.48 -14.45 26.43
C ALA A 700 18.12 -13.82 26.11
N GLY A 701 17.10 -14.65 25.90
CA GLY A 701 15.73 -14.18 25.65
C GLY A 701 15.14 -13.53 26.90
N GLU A 702 14.21 -12.60 26.74
CA GLU A 702 13.48 -12.07 27.87
C GLU A 702 12.64 -13.17 28.55
N LEU A 703 12.67 -13.26 29.88
CA LEU A 703 11.87 -14.22 30.65
C LEU A 703 10.62 -13.51 31.21
N SER A 704 9.56 -13.46 30.41
CA SER A 704 8.24 -12.91 30.78
C SER A 704 7.12 -13.83 30.27
N GLU A 705 5.90 -13.68 30.78
CA GLU A 705 4.74 -14.50 30.36
C GLU A 705 4.37 -14.34 28.88
N GLU A 706 4.76 -13.22 28.26
CA GLU A 706 4.45 -12.92 26.86
C GLU A 706 5.65 -13.10 25.91
N SER A 707 6.82 -13.46 26.44
CA SER A 707 8.04 -13.56 25.66
C SER A 707 7.95 -14.68 24.62
N THR A 708 8.26 -14.34 23.37
CA THR A 708 8.42 -15.28 22.25
C THR A 708 9.89 -15.51 21.90
N ASP A 709 10.80 -15.00 22.74
CA ASP A 709 12.24 -15.12 22.53
C ASP A 709 12.71 -16.56 22.72
N ALA A 710 13.72 -16.96 21.92
CA ALA A 710 14.38 -18.23 22.11
C ALA A 710 15.24 -18.22 23.39
N VAL A 711 14.93 -19.07 24.36
CA VAL A 711 15.76 -19.26 25.56
C VAL A 711 17.05 -19.99 25.20
N ASN A 712 18.18 -19.47 25.66
CA ASN A 712 19.49 -20.06 25.38
C ASN A 712 19.91 -21.10 26.45
N GLY A 713 20.98 -21.84 26.18
CA GLY A 713 21.46 -22.90 27.07
C GLY A 713 21.83 -22.43 28.48
N SER A 714 22.27 -21.18 28.66
CA SER A 714 22.56 -20.63 29.99
C SER A 714 21.30 -20.39 30.83
N GLN A 715 20.20 -19.94 30.21
CA GLN A 715 18.93 -19.73 30.92
C GLN A 715 18.30 -21.05 31.38
N LEU A 716 18.38 -22.07 30.53
CA LEU A 716 17.92 -23.42 30.88
C LEU A 716 18.80 -24.04 31.97
N PHE A 717 20.12 -23.83 31.92
CA PHE A 717 21.05 -24.31 32.95
C PHE A 717 20.73 -23.70 34.33
N GLU A 718 20.50 -22.38 34.40
CA GLU A 718 20.12 -21.71 35.65
C GLU A 718 18.78 -22.23 36.21
N THR A 719 17.82 -22.54 35.32
CA THR A 719 16.53 -23.13 35.72
C THR A 719 16.73 -24.55 36.27
N ASN A 720 17.58 -25.36 35.64
CA ASN A 720 17.89 -26.71 36.10
C ASN A 720 18.58 -26.73 37.48
N GLU A 721 19.48 -25.80 37.78
CA GLU A 721 20.06 -25.69 39.13
C GLU A 721 19.00 -25.42 40.20
N LYS A 722 18.00 -24.58 39.90
CA LYS A 722 16.86 -24.33 40.81
C LYS A 722 15.99 -25.59 40.98
N VAL A 723 15.81 -26.38 39.92
CA VAL A 723 15.06 -27.66 39.98
C VAL A 723 15.83 -28.72 40.77
N ASP A 724 17.15 -28.80 40.64
CA ASP A 724 17.99 -29.71 41.41
C ASP A 724 17.99 -29.36 42.91
N GLN A 725 18.00 -28.07 43.25
CA GLN A 725 17.83 -27.61 44.63
C GLN A 725 16.45 -28.01 45.18
N ASN A 726 15.38 -27.78 44.44
CA ASN A 726 14.03 -28.22 44.84
C ASN A 726 13.96 -29.73 45.04
N THR A 727 14.64 -30.52 44.19
CA THR A 727 14.71 -31.98 44.32
C THR A 727 15.42 -32.39 45.61
N THR A 728 16.51 -31.69 45.95
CA THR A 728 17.24 -31.89 47.21
C THR A 728 16.37 -31.55 48.42
N ASP A 729 15.65 -30.43 48.37
CA ASP A 729 14.76 -30.00 49.46
C ASP A 729 13.59 -30.98 49.67
N ILE A 730 13.03 -31.52 48.58
CA ILE A 730 11.97 -32.55 48.63
C ILE A 730 12.51 -33.84 49.25
N ALA A 731 13.73 -34.26 48.92
CA ALA A 731 14.36 -35.44 49.53
C ALA A 731 14.59 -35.26 51.04
N ALA A 732 15.02 -34.07 51.47
CA ALA A 732 15.16 -33.72 52.88
C ALA A 732 13.81 -33.73 53.61
N ASN A 733 12.77 -33.13 53.02
CA ASN A 733 11.42 -33.15 53.58
C ASN A 733 10.85 -34.58 53.67
N THR A 734 11.12 -35.43 52.68
CA THR A 734 10.72 -36.85 52.69
C THR A 734 11.40 -37.60 53.84
N THR A 735 12.68 -37.33 54.09
CA THR A 735 13.42 -37.90 55.22
C THR A 735 12.83 -37.45 56.56
N ASN A 736 12.53 -36.16 56.71
CA ASN A 736 11.90 -35.61 57.92
C ASN A 736 10.52 -36.23 58.17
N ILE A 737 9.70 -36.40 57.12
CA ILE A 737 8.39 -37.05 57.22
C ILE A 737 8.54 -38.51 57.67
N THR A 738 9.52 -39.24 57.11
CA THR A 738 9.80 -40.63 57.49
C THR A 738 10.23 -40.74 58.96
N GLN A 739 11.08 -39.82 59.42
CA GLN A 739 11.48 -39.73 60.83
C GLN A 739 10.29 -39.41 61.75
N ASN A 740 9.45 -38.46 61.38
CA ASN A 740 8.22 -38.14 62.11
C ASN A 740 7.27 -39.34 62.16
N SER A 741 7.12 -40.07 61.05
CA SER A 741 6.32 -41.31 61.00
C SER A 741 6.84 -42.34 61.99
N THR A 742 8.15 -42.57 62.02
CA THR A 742 8.79 -43.50 62.97
C THR A 742 8.58 -43.05 64.43
N ALA A 743 8.67 -41.74 64.70
CA ALA A 743 8.44 -41.19 66.03
C ALA A 743 6.98 -41.36 66.50
N ILE A 744 6.01 -41.17 65.60
CA ILE A 744 4.58 -41.40 65.87
C ILE A 744 4.31 -42.88 66.14
N GLU A 745 4.95 -43.80 65.39
CA GLU A 745 4.79 -45.23 65.59
C GLU A 745 5.34 -45.70 66.96
N ASN A 746 6.47 -45.13 67.39
CA ASN A 746 7.02 -45.35 68.73
C ASN A 746 6.10 -44.81 69.84
N LEU A 747 5.51 -43.63 69.64
CA LEU A 747 4.51 -43.06 70.56
C LEU A 747 3.27 -43.95 70.66
N ASN A 748 2.74 -44.43 69.54
CA ASN A 748 1.59 -45.34 69.52
C ASN A 748 1.88 -46.65 70.26
N THR A 749 3.08 -47.21 70.09
CA THR A 749 3.52 -48.40 70.83
C THR A 749 3.55 -48.13 72.33
N SER A 750 4.13 -46.99 72.74
CA SER A 750 4.19 -46.59 74.16
C SER A 750 2.80 -46.38 74.77
N VAL A 751 1.86 -45.79 74.03
CA VAL A 751 0.47 -45.61 74.47
C VAL A 751 -0.25 -46.96 74.61
N SER A 752 -0.01 -47.88 73.67
CA SER A 752 -0.53 -49.24 73.75
C SER A 752 -0.05 -49.96 75.01
N ASP A 753 1.25 -49.88 75.32
CA ASP A 753 1.84 -50.51 76.51
C ASP A 753 1.29 -49.93 77.82
N ILE A 754 1.05 -48.60 77.86
CA ILE A 754 0.38 -47.95 78.98
C ILE A 754 -1.05 -48.47 79.13
N ASN A 755 -1.79 -48.62 78.03
CA ASN A 755 -3.17 -49.10 78.07
C ASN A 755 -3.26 -50.57 78.56
N THR A 756 -2.30 -51.42 78.16
CA THR A 756 -2.15 -52.79 78.70
C THR A 756 -1.81 -52.78 80.20
N SER A 757 -0.99 -51.83 80.64
CA SER A 757 -0.65 -51.70 82.07
C SER A 757 -1.85 -51.24 82.93
N ILE A 758 -2.69 -50.34 82.41
CA ILE A 758 -3.90 -49.87 83.11
C ILE A 758 -4.93 -51.00 83.22
N THR A 759 -5.14 -51.78 82.16
CA THR A 759 -6.03 -52.96 82.20
C THR A 759 -5.51 -54.03 83.17
N GLY A 760 -4.20 -54.23 83.26
CA GLY A 760 -3.60 -55.08 84.28
C GLY A 760 -3.80 -54.58 85.71
N LEU A 761 -3.89 -53.26 85.94
CA LEU A 761 -4.18 -52.70 87.26
C LEU A 761 -5.64 -52.86 87.68
N THR A 762 -6.59 -52.76 86.74
CA THR A 762 -8.02 -52.99 87.03
C THR A 762 -8.30 -54.43 87.45
N ASP A 763 -7.58 -55.41 86.90
CA ASP A 763 -7.79 -56.82 87.27
C ASP A 763 -7.22 -57.13 88.67
N ASN A 764 -6.19 -56.42 89.15
CA ASN A 764 -5.45 -56.80 90.36
C ASN A 764 -5.75 -55.93 91.61
N ALA A 765 -6.72 -55.03 91.55
CA ALA A 765 -7.03 -54.09 92.64
C ALA A 765 -8.26 -54.50 93.48
N LEU A 766 -8.32 -54.07 94.74
CA LEU A 766 -9.56 -54.06 95.52
C LEU A 766 -10.44 -52.93 95.00
N LEU A 767 -11.47 -53.28 94.23
CA LEU A 767 -12.37 -52.31 93.60
C LEU A 767 -13.60 -52.07 94.48
N TRP A 768 -14.09 -50.84 94.48
CA TRP A 768 -15.37 -50.52 95.09
C TRP A 768 -16.48 -51.21 94.31
N ASP A 769 -17.25 -52.06 94.98
CA ASP A 769 -18.42 -52.71 94.43
C ASP A 769 -19.66 -51.94 94.93
N GLU A 770 -20.27 -51.20 94.01
CA GLU A 770 -21.35 -50.25 94.31
C GLU A 770 -22.62 -50.98 94.77
N ASP A 771 -22.83 -52.23 94.35
CA ASP A 771 -24.01 -53.03 94.69
C ASP A 771 -23.96 -53.54 96.15
N ILE A 772 -22.75 -53.76 96.70
CA ILE A 772 -22.57 -54.18 98.10
C ILE A 772 -22.12 -53.05 99.02
N GLY A 773 -21.84 -51.87 98.48
CA GLY A 773 -21.40 -50.69 99.23
C GLY A 773 -20.08 -50.89 99.98
N ALA A 774 -19.17 -51.70 99.44
CA ALA A 774 -17.88 -52.02 100.05
C ALA A 774 -16.80 -52.31 99.00
N PHE A 775 -15.53 -52.22 99.39
CA PHE A 775 -14.44 -52.72 98.54
C PHE A 775 -14.47 -54.25 98.47
N SER A 776 -14.55 -54.78 97.26
CA SER A 776 -14.71 -56.21 96.98
C SER A 776 -13.36 -56.85 96.65
N ALA A 777 -13.04 -57.93 97.36
CA ALA A 777 -11.92 -58.83 97.02
C ALA A 777 -12.32 -59.93 96.03
N ASN A 778 -13.39 -59.70 95.25
CA ASN A 778 -13.87 -60.65 94.26
C ASN A 778 -13.08 -60.49 92.95
N HIS A 779 -12.36 -61.53 92.56
CA HIS A 779 -11.59 -61.58 91.32
C HIS A 779 -12.19 -62.66 90.41
N GLY A 780 -12.84 -62.27 89.31
CA GLY A 780 -13.40 -63.22 88.33
C GLY A 780 -14.46 -64.19 88.88
N GLY A 781 -15.25 -63.76 89.88
CA GLY A 781 -16.34 -64.55 90.47
C GLY A 781 -15.94 -65.41 91.68
N SER A 782 -14.71 -65.26 92.20
CA SER A 782 -14.23 -65.93 93.42
C SER A 782 -13.67 -64.95 94.44
N ILE A 783 -14.06 -65.13 95.71
CA ILE A 783 -13.59 -64.32 96.84
C ILE A 783 -12.12 -64.65 97.14
N SER A 784 -11.24 -63.64 97.09
CA SER A 784 -9.80 -63.79 97.32
C SER A 784 -9.39 -63.46 98.76
N LYS A 785 -8.29 -64.05 99.25
CA LYS A 785 -7.72 -63.73 100.57
C LYS A 785 -7.02 -62.36 100.55
N ILE A 786 -7.30 -61.52 101.53
CA ILE A 786 -6.53 -60.29 101.78
C ILE A 786 -5.46 -60.60 102.83
N THR A 787 -4.18 -60.65 102.42
CA THR A 787 -3.04 -60.84 103.31
C THR A 787 -2.37 -59.51 103.66
N ASN A 788 -1.58 -59.43 104.73
CA ASN A 788 -0.97 -58.20 105.27
C ASN A 788 -1.95 -57.15 105.81
N VAL A 789 -3.12 -57.58 106.29
CA VAL A 789 -4.01 -56.71 107.09
C VAL A 789 -3.34 -56.47 108.45
N ALA A 790 -3.01 -55.20 108.74
CA ALA A 790 -2.47 -54.80 110.05
C ALA A 790 -3.47 -55.13 111.17
N ALA A 791 -2.98 -55.28 112.41
CA ALA A 791 -3.87 -55.52 113.54
C ALA A 791 -4.80 -54.30 113.73
N GLY A 792 -6.11 -54.49 113.56
CA GLY A 792 -7.09 -53.43 113.73
C GLY A 792 -7.16 -52.95 115.18
N ALA A 793 -7.55 -51.72 115.45
CA ALA A 793 -7.76 -51.29 116.82
C ALA A 793 -8.88 -52.15 117.47
N LEU A 794 -8.64 -52.71 118.66
CA LEU A 794 -9.66 -53.44 119.42
C LEU A 794 -10.36 -52.46 120.38
N SER A 795 -11.37 -51.74 119.86
CA SER A 795 -12.27 -50.88 120.64
C SER A 795 -13.72 -51.10 120.21
N GLU A 796 -14.68 -50.69 121.04
CA GLU A 796 -16.11 -50.93 120.82
C GLU A 796 -16.64 -50.28 119.52
N ASP A 797 -16.01 -49.18 119.09
CA ASP A 797 -16.38 -48.44 117.88
C ASP A 797 -15.47 -48.70 116.68
N SER A 798 -14.52 -49.65 116.78
CA SER A 798 -13.58 -49.92 115.71
C SER A 798 -14.26 -50.57 114.50
N THR A 799 -14.03 -49.99 113.32
CA THR A 799 -14.42 -50.57 112.03
C THR A 799 -13.25 -51.24 111.31
N ASP A 800 -12.08 -51.31 111.97
CA ASP A 800 -10.90 -51.95 111.41
C ASP A 800 -11.11 -53.46 111.26
N ALA A 801 -10.63 -54.02 110.16
CA ALA A 801 -10.63 -55.46 109.96
C ALA A 801 -9.72 -56.14 110.99
N VAL A 802 -10.29 -56.95 111.88
CA VAL A 802 -9.52 -57.77 112.82
C VAL A 802 -8.77 -58.87 112.07
N ASN A 803 -7.46 -58.97 112.27
CA ASN A 803 -6.65 -59.97 111.59
C ASN A 803 -6.56 -61.28 112.39
N GLY A 804 -6.07 -62.34 111.73
CA GLY A 804 -5.98 -63.67 112.34
C GLY A 804 -5.11 -63.74 113.60
N SER A 805 -4.10 -62.87 113.74
CA SER A 805 -3.26 -62.83 114.96
C SER A 805 -4.01 -62.30 116.17
N GLN A 806 -4.92 -61.33 115.98
CA GLN A 806 -5.75 -60.77 117.05
C GLN A 806 -6.83 -61.75 117.52
N LEU A 807 -7.41 -62.51 116.59
CA LEU A 807 -8.32 -63.59 116.91
C LEU A 807 -7.59 -64.74 117.63
N TYR A 808 -6.38 -65.07 117.18
CA TYR A 808 -5.55 -66.09 117.84
C TYR A 808 -5.17 -65.70 119.28
N GLU A 809 -4.79 -64.43 119.51
CA GLU A 809 -4.49 -63.92 120.85
C GLU A 809 -5.73 -63.91 121.76
N THR A 810 -6.90 -63.60 121.19
CA THR A 810 -8.19 -63.70 121.91
C THR A 810 -8.48 -65.16 122.28
N ASN A 811 -8.32 -66.10 121.35
CA ASN A 811 -8.52 -67.53 121.62
C ASN A 811 -7.55 -68.06 122.69
N GLN A 812 -6.28 -67.63 122.68
CA GLN A 812 -5.32 -67.99 123.73
C GLN A 812 -5.74 -67.51 125.12
N LYS A 813 -6.33 -66.30 125.23
CA LYS A 813 -6.90 -65.80 126.50
C LYS A 813 -8.13 -66.60 126.92
N VAL A 814 -8.96 -67.05 125.98
CA VAL A 814 -10.10 -67.94 126.26
C VAL A 814 -9.62 -69.30 126.79
N ASP A 815 -8.60 -69.91 126.17
CA ASP A 815 -8.04 -71.19 126.62
C ASP A 815 -7.36 -71.09 128.00
N GLN A 816 -6.71 -69.95 128.30
CA GLN A 816 -6.18 -69.66 129.64
C GLN A 816 -7.29 -69.56 130.69
N ASN A 817 -8.40 -68.90 130.36
CA ASN A 817 -9.57 -68.85 131.25
C ASN A 817 -10.15 -70.26 131.47
N THR A 818 -10.23 -71.09 130.43
CA THR A 818 -10.68 -72.49 130.56
C THR A 818 -9.76 -73.29 131.49
N SER A 819 -8.44 -73.08 131.40
CA SER A 819 -7.46 -73.75 132.28
C SER A 819 -7.54 -73.25 133.73
N ALA A 820 -7.69 -71.94 133.95
CA ALA A 820 -7.86 -71.37 135.29
C ALA A 820 -9.14 -71.87 135.99
N ILE A 821 -10.22 -72.08 135.24
CA ILE A 821 -11.46 -72.66 135.76
C ILE A 821 -11.25 -74.12 136.19
N ALA A 822 -10.43 -74.90 135.47
CA ALA A 822 -10.09 -76.28 135.83
C ALA A 822 -9.25 -76.37 137.12
N ASP A 823 -8.31 -75.44 137.32
CA ASP A 823 -7.45 -75.38 138.52
C ASP A 823 -8.23 -74.95 139.78
N ILE A 824 -9.20 -74.04 139.63
CA ILE A 824 -10.09 -73.64 140.75
C ILE A 824 -10.98 -74.81 141.18
N ASN A 825 -11.52 -75.57 140.24
CA ASN A 825 -12.34 -76.73 140.55
C ASN A 825 -11.54 -77.82 141.32
N THR A 826 -10.24 -77.92 141.05
CA THR A 826 -9.30 -78.78 141.79
C THR A 826 -9.01 -78.23 143.20
N SER A 827 -8.90 -76.91 143.36
CA SER A 827 -8.69 -76.25 144.66
C SER A 827 -9.89 -76.39 145.63
N ILE A 828 -11.12 -76.42 145.11
CA ILE A 828 -12.34 -76.63 145.91
C ILE A 828 -12.44 -78.08 146.42
N THR A 829 -11.90 -79.04 145.67
CA THR A 829 -11.96 -80.47 146.05
C THR A 829 -10.99 -80.80 147.20
N ASN A 830 -9.88 -80.07 147.34
CA ASN A 830 -8.86 -80.32 148.37
C ASN A 830 -9.14 -79.68 149.75
N LEU A 831 -10.16 -78.83 149.89
CA LEU A 831 -10.59 -78.31 151.20
C LEU A 831 -11.49 -79.29 151.98
N GLY A 832 -11.86 -80.44 151.39
CA GLY A 832 -12.77 -81.41 152.00
C GLY A 832 -12.14 -82.53 152.82
N THR A 833 -10.80 -82.67 152.88
CA THR A 833 -10.18 -83.91 153.40
C THR A 833 -9.03 -83.81 154.41
N ASP A 834 -8.53 -82.62 154.79
CA ASP A 834 -7.51 -82.47 155.85
C ASP A 834 -7.88 -81.35 156.87
N ALA A 835 -8.17 -81.77 158.13
CA ALA A 835 -8.05 -81.06 159.43
C ALA A 835 -9.30 -80.92 160.37
N LEU A 836 -9.40 -81.90 161.30
CA LEU A 836 -9.56 -81.79 162.79
C LEU A 836 -10.92 -81.70 163.52
N SER A 837 -11.11 -82.69 164.41
CA SER A 837 -12.23 -83.03 165.32
C SER A 837 -12.13 -82.40 166.75
N TRP A 838 -13.01 -82.74 167.71
CA TRP A 838 -13.22 -82.51 169.20
C TRP A 838 -13.40 -83.87 169.96
N ASP A 839 -12.95 -84.15 171.20
CA ASP A 839 -12.79 -85.46 171.94
C ASP A 839 -13.02 -85.21 173.44
N ASP A 840 -13.70 -86.16 174.08
CA ASP A 840 -14.53 -85.96 175.27
C ASP A 840 -13.80 -86.16 176.62
N GLU A 841 -12.50 -86.47 176.64
CA GLU A 841 -11.78 -86.76 177.91
C GLU A 841 -11.00 -85.58 178.52
N GLU A 842 -10.78 -84.45 177.84
CA GLU A 842 -9.92 -83.38 178.40
C GLU A 842 -10.22 -81.89 178.06
N GLY A 843 -11.30 -81.53 177.35
CA GLY A 843 -11.59 -80.10 177.18
C GLY A 843 -10.92 -79.34 176.00
N ALA A 844 -10.11 -79.96 175.10
CA ALA A 844 -9.55 -79.30 173.89
C ALA A 844 -9.14 -80.22 172.68
N PHE A 845 -9.00 -79.66 171.43
CA PHE A 845 -8.30 -80.30 170.27
C PHE A 845 -6.96 -79.74 169.86
N SER A 846 -6.17 -80.67 169.28
CA SER A 846 -4.78 -80.60 168.85
C SER A 846 -4.65 -80.60 167.32
N ALA A 847 -3.45 -80.25 166.82
CA ALA A 847 -3.18 -79.87 165.43
C ALA A 847 -2.23 -80.82 164.66
N SER A 848 -2.32 -80.75 163.32
CA SER A 848 -1.18 -80.82 162.39
C SER A 848 -1.18 -79.59 161.50
#